data_AF-A0A6C0KHG2-F1
#
_entry.id   AF-A0A6C0KHG2-F1
#
_cell.length_a   1.000
_cell.length_b   1.000
_cell.length_c   1.000
_cell.angle_alpha   90.00
_cell.angle_beta   90.00
_cell.angle_gamma   90.00
#
_symmetry.space_group_name_H-M   'P 1'
#
loop_
_entity.id
_entity.type
_entity.pdbx_description
1 polymer ?
#
loop_
_entity_poly.entity_id
_entity_poly.type
_entity_poly.pdbx_seq_one_letter_code
_entity_poly.pdbx_strand_id
1 'polypeptide(L)'
;KKVKEKKKDEDNFDYMKTNKDNINNVIKDKSILPIINDLVNRTNKIVISAYQFIKLYCIFCYDNHIPLPLIDKEFICDVFKVVTIRKSNVGGYTDKNMPDSLRLLYNFYNNYYSSTLVDNDFIYYDKLPYILAYEAIDMVTNINNNIQEHFIDHLNKYVNLIFKVKEKSAEITKNNKDKVIRKELHKQLCDEFNKVKKDLISFDEPKSAEKYHSWIREQRTLLYPNKSMFDNDNIYYDLKSNTQDYLISMFYLSRQFELQNDEILRNNEMNDTKKKQIRLFNVLPLRSNIVGKNICIDTCGIIQNFLGNEPSYPILQTYKKENKYFDLWNRFFKLNKRTFKKGKKYAFSFMIRTDGVSCCALFIRLGTNGKPLPKTRENKKCCEEVNTDYIEKTEITDELRNMKVVCIDPNMSDLIYCGSKDETGKLQTFRYTQNQRRIETRMKKYSKIRDKVSKETIIEEQTIKEIETELNEYNSKTTNYEKFKEYCIEKNKVNFKLFDHYQQEFYKKFKLNSFTNSQKSERKMITNFSKKFGSPENTIYVMGDYDKGSYHMKGVEPVICKKFRRIFKNAGYKTFLVNEYKTSMLCNCCHNELETFKERPSKKPKRKGETEICHGLLRCQSVKPKCEIIHNRDKNAVQNMLEIVRSIFTIGKRPDVFCRDINS
;
A
#
# COMPACT_ATOMS: atom_id res chain seq x y z
N LYS A 1 16.55 21.11 36.08
CA LYS A 1 16.08 19.75 35.72
C LYS A 1 17.20 19.04 34.95
N LYS A 2 17.83 18.01 35.52
CA LYS A 2 18.84 17.20 34.81
C LYS A 2 18.18 16.62 33.56
N VAL A 3 18.66 17.01 32.38
CA VAL A 3 18.29 16.39 31.11
C VAL A 3 18.71 14.94 31.24
N LYS A 4 17.75 14.01 31.24
CA LYS A 4 18.07 12.59 31.08
C LYS A 4 18.84 12.48 29.78
N GLU A 5 20.12 12.09 29.85
CA GLU A 5 20.82 11.57 28.68
C GLU A 5 19.91 10.55 28.02
N LYS A 6 19.57 10.76 26.75
CA LYS A 6 19.02 9.69 25.93
C LYS A 6 20.03 8.55 26.02
N LYS A 7 19.64 7.42 26.62
CA LYS A 7 20.40 6.17 26.49
C LYS A 7 20.76 6.02 25.01
N LYS A 8 22.06 5.98 24.71
CA LYS A 8 22.57 5.64 23.38
C LYS A 8 21.86 4.37 22.92
N ASP A 9 21.25 4.46 21.74
CA ASP A 9 20.54 3.44 20.98
C ASP A 9 20.62 2.02 21.56
N GLU A 10 19.52 1.54 22.16
CA GLU A 10 19.24 0.12 22.08
C GLU A 10 19.22 -0.24 20.59
N ASP A 11 20.11 -1.15 20.21
CA ASP A 11 20.51 -1.48 18.84
C ASP A 11 19.26 -1.79 17.98
N ASN A 12 18.64 -0.76 17.38
CA ASN A 12 17.42 -0.93 16.60
C ASN A 12 17.77 -1.69 15.32
N PHE A 13 17.39 -2.96 15.24
CA PHE A 13 17.72 -3.83 14.11
C PHE A 13 16.47 -4.41 13.44
N ASP A 14 16.54 -4.61 12.13
CA ASP A 14 15.52 -5.37 11.42
C ASP A 14 15.60 -6.84 11.84
N TYR A 15 14.53 -7.38 12.44
CA TYR A 15 14.46 -8.79 12.82
C TYR A 15 14.57 -9.72 11.59
N MET A 16 13.92 -9.33 10.49
CA MET A 16 13.93 -10.06 9.23
C MET A 16 14.45 -9.18 8.10
N LYS A 17 15.23 -9.77 7.19
CA LYS A 17 15.65 -9.12 5.94
C LYS A 17 15.40 -10.03 4.76
N THR A 18 15.31 -9.43 3.57
CA THR A 18 15.23 -10.19 2.33
C THR A 18 16.30 -9.76 1.34
N ASN A 19 16.69 -10.70 0.49
CA ASN A 19 17.42 -10.42 -0.74
C ASN A 19 16.59 -10.93 -1.92
N LYS A 20 16.37 -10.06 -2.92
CA LYS A 20 15.60 -10.38 -4.11
C LYS A 20 16.52 -10.49 -5.33
N ASP A 21 16.33 -11.53 -6.13
CA ASP A 21 17.05 -11.77 -7.39
C ASP A 21 16.13 -12.46 -8.42
N ASN A 22 16.63 -12.66 -9.65
CA ASN A 22 16.01 -13.52 -10.64
C ASN A 22 16.20 -14.99 -10.26
N ILE A 23 15.14 -15.79 -10.31
CA ILE A 23 15.16 -17.22 -9.95
C ILE A 23 16.23 -18.00 -10.74
N ASN A 24 16.49 -17.64 -12.01
CA ASN A 24 17.49 -18.30 -12.85
C ASN A 24 18.92 -18.16 -12.31
N ASN A 25 19.20 -17.12 -11.53
CA ASN A 25 20.51 -16.91 -10.90
C ASN A 25 20.69 -17.79 -9.65
N VAL A 26 19.59 -18.30 -9.11
CA VAL A 26 19.47 -18.87 -7.77
C VAL A 26 19.33 -20.39 -7.81
N ILE A 27 18.63 -20.93 -8.80
CA ILE A 27 18.42 -22.38 -8.97
C ILE A 27 19.68 -23.07 -9.53
N LYS A 28 19.89 -24.34 -9.17
CA LYS A 28 20.98 -25.16 -9.73
C LYS A 28 20.63 -25.65 -11.14
N ASP A 29 19.44 -26.21 -11.28
CA ASP A 29 18.92 -26.79 -12.52
C ASP A 29 17.62 -26.07 -12.94
N LYS A 30 17.43 -25.87 -14.24
CA LYS A 30 16.20 -25.29 -14.82
C LYS A 30 15.02 -26.26 -14.79
N SER A 31 15.25 -27.57 -14.65
CA SER A 31 14.20 -28.60 -14.53
C SER A 31 13.22 -28.35 -13.38
N ILE A 32 13.61 -27.56 -12.37
CA ILE A 32 12.74 -27.23 -11.23
C ILE A 32 11.78 -26.06 -11.52
N LEU A 33 12.00 -25.28 -12.59
CA LEU A 33 11.14 -24.14 -12.94
C LEU A 33 9.71 -24.53 -13.30
N PRO A 34 9.47 -25.59 -14.11
CA PRO A 34 8.13 -26.10 -14.34
C PRO A 34 7.38 -26.41 -13.04
N ILE A 35 8.04 -27.05 -12.07
CA ILE A 35 7.46 -27.35 -10.75
C ILE A 35 7.07 -26.06 -10.03
N ILE A 36 7.98 -25.07 -9.95
CA ILE A 36 7.69 -23.78 -9.31
C ILE A 36 6.53 -23.05 -10.01
N ASN A 37 6.52 -23.03 -11.34
CA ASN A 37 5.47 -22.36 -12.10
C ASN A 37 4.10 -23.02 -11.91
N ASP A 38 4.04 -24.36 -11.90
CA ASP A 38 2.82 -25.11 -11.57
C ASP A 38 2.29 -24.72 -10.19
N LEU A 39 3.15 -24.77 -9.16
CA LEU A 39 2.77 -24.39 -7.80
C LEU A 39 2.26 -22.96 -7.71
N VAL A 40 2.93 -22.01 -8.36
CA VAL A 40 2.53 -20.60 -8.38
C VAL A 40 1.17 -20.43 -9.06
N ASN A 41 0.96 -21.05 -10.20
CA ASN A 41 -0.27 -20.90 -10.98
C ASN A 41 -1.46 -21.58 -10.28
N ARG A 42 -1.30 -22.82 -9.81
CA ARG A 42 -2.32 -23.56 -9.06
C ARG A 42 -2.69 -22.85 -7.76
N THR A 43 -1.69 -22.42 -6.97
CA THR A 43 -1.95 -21.66 -5.75
C THR A 43 -2.73 -20.37 -6.06
N ASN A 44 -2.38 -19.68 -7.15
CA ASN A 44 -3.10 -18.46 -7.53
C ASN A 44 -4.56 -18.74 -7.90
N LYS A 45 -4.84 -19.81 -8.67
CA LYS A 45 -6.20 -20.28 -8.97
C LYS A 45 -6.99 -20.56 -7.69
N ILE A 46 -6.43 -21.37 -6.78
CA ILE A 46 -7.07 -21.73 -5.50
C ILE A 46 -7.42 -20.50 -4.67
N VAL A 47 -6.51 -19.54 -4.54
CA VAL A 47 -6.76 -18.34 -3.74
C VAL A 47 -7.85 -17.44 -4.37
N ILE A 48 -7.95 -17.40 -5.70
CA ILE A 48 -9.05 -16.68 -6.38
C ILE A 48 -10.39 -17.32 -6.00
N SER A 49 -10.52 -18.62 -6.21
CA SER A 49 -11.75 -19.38 -5.90
C SER A 49 -12.11 -19.31 -4.41
N ALA A 50 -11.12 -19.39 -3.52
CA ALA A 50 -11.36 -19.28 -2.08
C ALA A 50 -11.90 -17.91 -1.68
N TYR A 51 -11.38 -16.80 -2.22
CA TYR A 51 -11.93 -15.47 -1.94
C TYR A 51 -13.37 -15.30 -2.45
N GLN A 52 -13.67 -15.79 -3.65
CA GLN A 52 -15.03 -15.78 -4.21
C GLN A 52 -15.98 -16.59 -3.33
N PHE A 53 -15.59 -17.82 -2.97
CA PHE A 53 -16.34 -18.71 -2.10
C PHE A 53 -16.63 -18.06 -0.75
N ILE A 54 -15.61 -17.56 -0.04
CA ILE A 54 -15.76 -16.96 1.29
C ILE A 54 -16.71 -15.76 1.23
N LYS A 55 -16.58 -14.91 0.20
CA LYS A 55 -17.45 -13.76 0.06
C LYS A 55 -18.90 -14.17 -0.22
N LEU A 56 -19.15 -15.10 -1.14
CA LEU A 56 -20.50 -15.57 -1.43
C LEU A 56 -21.13 -16.26 -0.22
N TYR A 57 -20.36 -17.07 0.50
CA TYR A 57 -20.80 -17.73 1.74
C TYR A 57 -21.15 -16.73 2.84
N CYS A 58 -20.32 -15.69 3.04
CA CYS A 58 -20.63 -14.66 4.03
C CYS A 58 -21.88 -13.83 3.65
N ILE A 59 -22.10 -13.57 2.36
CA ILE A 59 -23.34 -12.93 1.89
C ILE A 59 -24.54 -13.85 2.19
N PHE A 60 -24.44 -15.15 1.88
CA PHE A 60 -25.47 -16.12 2.19
C PHE A 60 -25.80 -16.15 3.69
N CYS A 61 -24.78 -16.21 4.56
CA CYS A 61 -24.98 -16.18 6.00
C CYS A 61 -25.67 -14.88 6.45
N TYR A 62 -25.21 -13.73 5.96
CA TYR A 62 -25.78 -12.42 6.29
C TYR A 62 -27.25 -12.30 5.88
N ASP A 63 -27.59 -12.72 4.66
CA ASP A 63 -28.96 -12.64 4.11
C ASP A 63 -29.93 -13.61 4.79
N ASN A 64 -29.43 -14.73 5.33
CA ASN A 64 -30.23 -15.73 6.06
C ASN A 64 -30.19 -15.56 7.59
N HIS A 65 -29.63 -14.46 8.09
CA HIS A 65 -29.44 -14.22 9.54
C HIS A 65 -28.69 -15.34 10.28
N ILE A 66 -27.81 -16.05 9.56
CA ILE A 66 -26.89 -17.03 10.13
C ILE A 66 -25.64 -16.30 10.63
N PRO A 67 -25.11 -16.65 11.83
CA PRO A 67 -23.86 -16.08 12.31
C PRO A 67 -22.74 -16.18 11.27
N LEU A 68 -22.05 -15.06 11.04
CA LEU A 68 -20.88 -15.04 10.15
C LEU A 68 -19.77 -15.93 10.73
N PRO A 69 -19.03 -16.68 9.88
CA PRO A 69 -17.95 -17.52 10.36
C PRO A 69 -16.78 -16.69 10.89
N LEU A 70 -16.07 -17.21 11.90
CA LEU A 70 -14.75 -16.71 12.25
C LEU A 70 -13.77 -17.09 11.13
N ILE A 71 -13.29 -16.10 10.38
CA ILE A 71 -12.40 -16.30 9.23
C ILE A 71 -10.96 -16.38 9.73
N ASP A 72 -10.61 -17.50 10.36
CA ASP A 72 -9.26 -17.80 10.80
C ASP A 72 -8.48 -18.65 9.78
N LYS A 73 -7.27 -19.07 10.16
CA LYS A 73 -6.42 -19.87 9.29
C LYS A 73 -7.05 -21.24 8.99
N GLU A 74 -7.69 -21.86 9.96
CA GLU A 74 -8.26 -23.20 9.84
C GLU A 74 -9.47 -23.18 8.92
N PHE A 75 -10.37 -22.22 9.10
CA PHE A 75 -11.50 -21.96 8.22
C PHE A 75 -11.04 -21.79 6.76
N ILE A 76 -10.03 -20.95 6.49
CA ILE A 76 -9.54 -20.76 5.12
C ILE A 76 -8.88 -22.03 4.56
N CYS A 77 -8.15 -22.78 5.38
CA CYS A 77 -7.59 -24.07 4.99
C CYS A 77 -8.69 -25.10 4.64
N ASP A 78 -9.81 -25.08 5.35
CA ASP A 78 -10.97 -25.91 5.05
C ASP A 78 -11.66 -25.47 3.75
N VAL A 79 -11.82 -24.17 3.54
CA VAL A 79 -12.29 -23.63 2.24
C VAL A 79 -11.38 -24.10 1.10
N PHE A 80 -10.06 -24.10 1.28
CA PHE A 80 -9.15 -24.62 0.25
C PHE A 80 -9.40 -26.09 -0.08
N LYS A 81 -9.71 -26.93 0.92
CA LYS A 81 -10.05 -28.34 0.69
C LYS A 81 -11.38 -28.49 -0.06
N VAL A 82 -12.34 -27.61 0.22
CA VAL A 82 -13.67 -27.63 -0.40
C VAL A 82 -13.64 -27.19 -1.86
N VAL A 83 -12.89 -26.13 -2.18
CA VAL A 83 -12.80 -25.60 -3.56
C VAL A 83 -11.79 -26.34 -4.45
N THR A 84 -11.26 -27.48 -3.99
CA THR A 84 -10.27 -28.28 -4.74
C THR A 84 -10.57 -29.77 -4.70
N ILE A 85 -9.92 -30.50 -5.60
CA ILE A 85 -10.05 -31.95 -5.73
C ILE A 85 -8.74 -32.61 -5.28
N ARG A 86 -8.83 -33.78 -4.66
CA ARG A 86 -7.67 -34.61 -4.33
C ARG A 86 -7.54 -35.74 -5.34
N LYS A 87 -6.32 -36.04 -5.78
CA LYS A 87 -6.05 -37.24 -6.60
C LYS A 87 -6.14 -38.53 -5.80
N SER A 88 -5.92 -38.45 -4.49
CA SER A 88 -6.01 -39.58 -3.57
C SER A 88 -6.80 -39.20 -2.33
N ASN A 89 -7.73 -40.07 -1.94
CA ASN A 89 -8.54 -39.91 -0.72
C ASN A 89 -7.84 -40.49 0.53
N VAL A 90 -6.61 -41.00 0.40
CA VAL A 90 -5.85 -41.56 1.53
C VAL A 90 -5.60 -40.48 2.59
N GLY A 91 -6.05 -40.73 3.83
CA GLY A 91 -5.95 -39.78 4.94
C GLY A 91 -6.92 -38.58 4.85
N GLY A 92 -7.91 -38.63 3.96
CA GLY A 92 -9.02 -37.68 3.92
C GLY A 92 -10.05 -37.96 5.02
N TYR A 93 -10.93 -36.97 5.26
CA TYR A 93 -12.12 -37.21 6.07
C TYR A 93 -13.08 -38.13 5.30
N THR A 94 -13.67 -39.08 6.00
CA THR A 94 -14.86 -39.82 5.58
C THR A 94 -16.11 -39.08 6.05
N ASP A 95 -17.27 -39.40 5.48
CA ASP A 95 -18.53 -38.80 5.92
C ASP A 95 -18.76 -38.96 7.42
N LYS A 96 -18.26 -40.04 8.04
CA LYS A 96 -18.40 -40.32 9.47
C LYS A 96 -17.50 -39.47 10.37
N ASN A 97 -16.33 -39.03 9.91
CA ASN A 97 -15.34 -38.32 10.75
C ASN A 97 -15.11 -36.85 10.33
N MET A 98 -15.83 -36.36 9.32
CA MET A 98 -15.75 -34.98 8.87
C MET A 98 -16.31 -34.03 9.94
N PRO A 99 -15.57 -32.98 10.33
CA PRO A 99 -16.08 -31.93 11.22
C PRO A 99 -17.34 -31.27 10.65
N ASP A 100 -18.31 -30.94 11.49
CA ASP A 100 -19.58 -30.33 11.05
C ASP A 100 -19.40 -28.99 10.35
N SER A 101 -18.41 -28.20 10.77
CA SER A 101 -18.01 -26.96 10.10
C SER A 101 -17.61 -27.22 8.64
N LEU A 102 -16.82 -28.26 8.39
CA LEU A 102 -16.39 -28.64 7.04
C LEU A 102 -17.55 -29.21 6.21
N ARG A 103 -18.46 -29.99 6.82
CA ARG A 103 -19.69 -30.47 6.17
C ARG A 103 -20.56 -29.32 5.69
N LEU A 104 -20.72 -28.27 6.50
CA LEU A 104 -21.49 -27.08 6.13
C LEU A 104 -20.89 -26.38 4.91
N LEU A 105 -19.56 -26.28 4.83
CA LEU A 105 -18.87 -25.70 3.68
C LEU A 105 -19.03 -26.56 2.42
N TYR A 106 -18.95 -27.89 2.53
CA TYR A 106 -19.23 -28.79 1.40
C TYR A 106 -20.67 -28.70 0.91
N ASN A 107 -21.65 -28.63 1.83
CA ASN A 107 -23.05 -28.43 1.47
C ASN A 107 -23.25 -27.10 0.73
N PHE A 108 -22.64 -26.03 1.24
CA PHE A 108 -22.71 -24.74 0.56
C PHE A 108 -22.05 -24.80 -0.82
N TYR A 109 -20.90 -25.45 -0.92
CA TYR A 109 -20.20 -25.63 -2.19
C TYR A 109 -21.07 -26.37 -3.21
N ASN A 110 -21.58 -27.55 -2.86
CA ASN A 110 -22.34 -28.40 -3.75
C ASN A 110 -23.64 -27.74 -4.21
N ASN A 111 -24.35 -27.06 -3.31
CA ASN A 111 -25.69 -26.51 -3.59
C ASN A 111 -25.67 -25.11 -4.21
N TYR A 112 -24.62 -24.32 -3.98
CA TYR A 112 -24.62 -22.89 -4.33
C TYR A 112 -23.40 -22.43 -5.13
N TYR A 113 -22.19 -22.89 -4.78
CA TYR A 113 -20.96 -22.36 -5.37
C TYR A 113 -20.51 -23.13 -6.61
N SER A 114 -20.71 -24.45 -6.64
CA SER A 114 -20.32 -25.35 -7.74
C SER A 114 -20.87 -24.87 -9.09
N SER A 115 -22.10 -24.37 -9.10
CA SER A 115 -22.77 -23.81 -10.30
C SER A 115 -22.12 -22.54 -10.84
N THR A 116 -21.14 -21.96 -10.12
CA THR A 116 -20.38 -20.80 -10.59
C THR A 116 -19.11 -21.16 -11.34
N LEU A 117 -18.72 -22.44 -11.31
CA LEU A 117 -17.50 -22.93 -11.92
C LEU A 117 -17.73 -23.31 -13.39
N VAL A 118 -16.65 -23.27 -14.18
CA VAL A 118 -16.67 -23.78 -15.55
C VAL A 118 -16.46 -25.29 -15.51
N ASP A 119 -17.24 -26.02 -16.30
CA ASP A 119 -17.09 -27.46 -16.44
C ASP A 119 -15.65 -27.80 -16.87
N ASN A 120 -15.07 -28.83 -16.23
CA ASN A 120 -13.71 -29.31 -16.47
C ASN A 120 -12.54 -28.38 -16.03
N ASP A 121 -12.75 -27.24 -15.36
CA ASP A 121 -11.65 -26.46 -14.74
C ASP A 121 -11.24 -27.06 -13.38
N PHE A 122 -10.68 -28.27 -13.40
CA PHE A 122 -10.29 -28.98 -12.19
C PHE A 122 -9.06 -28.36 -11.52
N ILE A 123 -9.16 -28.10 -10.22
CA ILE A 123 -8.06 -27.56 -9.40
C ILE A 123 -7.66 -28.58 -8.34
N TYR A 124 -6.41 -29.07 -8.40
CA TYR A 124 -5.91 -30.11 -7.51
C TYR A 124 -5.25 -29.55 -6.24
N TYR A 125 -5.59 -30.13 -5.08
CA TYR A 125 -5.02 -29.82 -3.76
C TYR A 125 -3.61 -30.40 -3.54
N ASP A 126 -3.26 -31.46 -4.27
CA ASP A 126 -2.11 -32.30 -3.98
C ASP A 126 -0.79 -31.52 -3.90
N LYS A 127 0.02 -31.86 -2.87
CA LYS A 127 1.33 -31.27 -2.58
C LYS A 127 1.36 -29.77 -2.20
N LEU A 128 0.19 -29.16 -1.96
CA LEU A 128 0.07 -27.76 -1.55
C LEU A 128 -0.19 -27.45 -0.06
N PRO A 129 -0.42 -28.39 0.90
CA PRO A 129 -0.79 -28.03 2.28
C PRO A 129 0.13 -27.00 2.95
N TYR A 130 1.46 -27.16 2.82
CA TYR A 130 2.42 -26.23 3.42
C TYR A 130 2.41 -24.85 2.75
N ILE A 131 2.19 -24.79 1.43
CA ILE A 131 2.14 -23.53 0.68
C ILE A 131 0.84 -22.79 0.98
N LEU A 132 -0.30 -23.50 0.94
CA LEU A 132 -1.62 -22.92 1.20
C LEU A 132 -1.77 -22.46 2.65
N ALA A 133 -1.12 -23.10 3.62
CA ALA A 133 -1.10 -22.61 4.99
C ALA A 133 -0.54 -21.18 5.13
N TYR A 134 0.44 -20.80 4.30
CA TYR A 134 0.93 -19.42 4.26
C TYR A 134 -0.06 -18.47 3.58
N GLU A 135 -0.68 -18.90 2.48
CA GLU A 135 -1.72 -18.08 1.82
C GLU A 135 -2.94 -17.89 2.73
N ALA A 136 -3.34 -18.87 3.53
CA ALA A 136 -4.41 -18.73 4.52
C ALA A 136 -4.10 -17.60 5.52
N ILE A 137 -2.89 -17.58 6.08
CA ILE A 137 -2.44 -16.51 6.99
C ILE A 137 -2.45 -15.14 6.29
N ASP A 138 -1.96 -15.08 5.05
CA ASP A 138 -1.97 -13.85 4.25
C ASP A 138 -3.42 -13.39 3.97
N MET A 139 -4.36 -14.32 3.71
CA MET A 139 -5.78 -14.02 3.49
C MET A 139 -6.47 -13.47 4.75
N VAL A 140 -6.29 -14.11 5.92
CA VAL A 140 -6.79 -13.59 7.21
C VAL A 140 -6.25 -12.18 7.46
N THR A 141 -4.95 -11.98 7.23
CA THR A 141 -4.29 -10.68 7.41
C THR A 141 -4.90 -9.62 6.49
N ASN A 142 -5.16 -9.95 5.22
CA ASN A 142 -5.76 -9.02 4.27
C ASN A 142 -7.19 -8.64 4.66
N ILE A 143 -7.99 -9.59 5.14
CA ILE A 143 -9.37 -9.36 5.62
C ILE A 143 -9.34 -8.44 6.84
N ASN A 144 -8.53 -8.76 7.85
CA ASN A 144 -8.44 -7.96 9.06
C ASN A 144 -7.92 -6.54 8.77
N ASN A 145 -6.89 -6.40 7.94
CA ASN A 145 -6.38 -5.08 7.52
C ASN A 145 -7.46 -4.27 6.77
N ASN A 146 -8.25 -4.90 5.90
CA ASN A 146 -9.34 -4.21 5.19
C ASN A 146 -10.35 -3.60 6.16
N ILE A 147 -10.71 -4.33 7.22
CA ILE A 147 -11.63 -3.85 8.26
C ILE A 147 -10.97 -2.75 9.09
N GLN A 148 -9.77 -3.00 9.63
CA GLN A 148 -9.05 -2.07 10.51
C GLN A 148 -8.76 -0.72 9.86
N GLU A 149 -8.38 -0.70 8.58
CA GLU A 149 -7.97 0.52 7.88
C GLU A 149 -9.15 1.30 7.30
N HIS A 150 -10.32 0.69 7.09
CA HIS A 150 -11.39 1.31 6.30
C HIS A 150 -12.75 1.39 6.99
N PHE A 151 -13.01 0.66 8.08
CA PHE A 151 -14.31 0.66 8.75
C PHE A 151 -14.77 2.07 9.14
N ILE A 152 -13.92 2.84 9.83
CA ILE A 152 -14.25 4.19 10.29
C ILE A 152 -14.47 5.15 9.11
N ASP A 153 -13.69 5.01 8.03
CA ASP A 153 -13.88 5.82 6.81
C ASP A 153 -15.21 5.52 6.12
N HIS A 154 -15.60 4.23 6.08
CA HIS A 154 -16.89 3.80 5.55
C HIS A 154 -18.05 4.30 6.41
N LEU A 155 -17.95 4.22 7.74
CA LEU A 155 -18.93 4.77 8.67
C LEU A 155 -19.07 6.29 8.53
N ASN A 156 -17.96 7.02 8.46
CA ASN A 156 -17.98 8.47 8.25
C ASN A 156 -18.64 8.84 6.91
N LYS A 157 -18.38 8.05 5.86
CA LYS A 157 -19.02 8.22 4.56
C LYS A 157 -20.51 7.88 4.59
N TYR A 158 -20.91 6.87 5.35
CA TYR A 158 -22.32 6.51 5.58
C TYR A 158 -23.11 7.68 6.16
N VAL A 159 -22.62 8.27 7.26
CA VAL A 159 -23.23 9.46 7.88
C VAL A 159 -23.37 10.59 6.86
N ASN A 160 -22.30 10.87 6.11
CA ASN A 160 -22.32 11.94 5.10
C ASN A 160 -23.35 11.68 3.99
N LEU A 161 -23.60 10.42 3.64
CA LEU A 161 -24.58 10.03 2.63
C LEU A 161 -26.01 10.14 3.17
N ILE A 162 -26.31 9.55 4.33
CA ILE A 162 -27.64 9.59 4.96
C ILE A 162 -28.12 11.03 5.18
N PHE A 163 -27.25 11.90 5.68
CA PHE A 163 -27.61 13.29 5.96
C PHE A 163 -27.36 14.26 4.79
N LYS A 164 -27.04 13.73 3.59
CA LYS A 164 -26.79 14.49 2.36
C LYS A 164 -25.84 15.68 2.58
N VAL A 165 -24.78 15.48 3.36
CA VAL A 165 -23.87 16.54 3.82
C VAL A 165 -23.22 17.28 2.66
N LYS A 166 -22.95 16.58 1.55
CA LYS A 166 -22.40 17.19 0.33
C LYS A 166 -23.38 18.14 -0.35
N GLU A 167 -24.67 17.84 -0.35
CA GLU A 167 -25.70 18.70 -0.94
C GLU A 167 -25.84 19.97 -0.11
N LYS A 168 -25.93 19.84 1.22
CA LYS A 168 -25.91 20.98 2.16
C LYS A 168 -24.67 21.86 1.99
N SER A 169 -23.49 21.26 1.84
CA SER A 169 -22.24 21.98 1.58
C SER A 169 -22.27 22.72 0.22
N ALA A 170 -22.86 22.11 -0.81
CA ALA A 170 -23.04 22.76 -2.11
C ALA A 170 -24.02 23.94 -2.03
N GLU A 171 -25.11 23.80 -1.28
CA GLU A 171 -26.09 24.87 -1.03
C GLU A 171 -25.46 26.05 -0.29
N ILE A 172 -24.66 25.81 0.75
CA ILE A 172 -23.87 26.87 1.44
C ILE A 172 -23.02 27.63 0.43
N THR A 173 -22.35 26.90 -0.47
CA THR A 173 -21.47 27.50 -1.48
C THR A 173 -22.24 28.30 -2.53
N LYS A 174 -23.46 27.86 -2.90
CA LYS A 174 -24.33 28.53 -3.86
C LYS A 174 -24.94 29.80 -3.27
N ASN A 175 -25.37 29.75 -2.02
CA ASN A 175 -26.15 30.81 -1.38
C ASN A 175 -25.26 31.91 -0.76
N ASN A 176 -23.97 31.64 -0.51
CA ASN A 176 -23.07 32.59 0.16
C ASN A 176 -21.85 32.94 -0.71
N LYS A 177 -21.84 34.16 -1.25
CA LYS A 177 -20.73 34.67 -2.07
C LYS A 177 -19.53 35.14 -1.23
N ASP A 178 -19.76 35.62 -0.01
CA ASP A 178 -18.71 36.07 0.89
C ASP A 178 -17.83 34.89 1.35
N LYS A 179 -16.51 35.01 1.17
CA LYS A 179 -15.55 33.94 1.44
C LYS A 179 -15.42 33.63 2.94
N VAL A 180 -15.52 34.63 3.81
CA VAL A 180 -15.39 34.50 5.27
C VAL A 180 -16.63 33.83 5.83
N ILE A 181 -17.82 34.33 5.50
CA ILE A 181 -19.10 33.77 5.94
C ILE A 181 -19.22 32.32 5.46
N ARG A 182 -18.93 32.06 4.18
CA ARG A 182 -18.95 30.70 3.63
C ARG A 182 -18.01 29.75 4.37
N LYS A 183 -16.80 30.22 4.76
CA LYS A 183 -15.84 29.39 5.50
C LYS A 183 -16.39 29.01 6.87
N GLU A 184 -17.03 29.95 7.57
CA GLU A 184 -17.62 29.69 8.89
C GLU A 184 -18.82 28.74 8.80
N LEU A 185 -19.73 28.92 7.82
CA LEU A 185 -20.85 28.00 7.62
C LEU A 185 -20.41 26.57 7.29
N HIS A 186 -19.38 26.41 6.47
CA HIS A 186 -18.81 25.07 6.21
C HIS A 186 -18.20 24.45 7.47
N LYS A 187 -17.57 25.26 8.33
CA LYS A 187 -17.03 24.80 9.61
C LYS A 187 -18.15 24.34 10.54
N GLN A 188 -19.23 25.12 10.68
CA GLN A 188 -20.39 24.75 11.48
C GLN A 188 -21.04 23.43 10.99
N LEU A 189 -21.24 23.27 9.68
CA LEU A 189 -21.74 22.03 9.08
C LEU A 189 -20.80 20.84 9.38
N CYS A 190 -19.49 21.06 9.28
CA CYS A 190 -18.50 20.04 9.58
C CYS A 190 -18.56 19.64 11.06
N ASP A 191 -18.64 20.61 11.97
CA ASP A 191 -18.70 20.39 13.41
C ASP A 191 -19.99 19.68 13.84
N GLU A 192 -21.14 20.03 13.25
CA GLU A 192 -22.43 19.35 13.48
C GLU A 192 -22.31 17.84 13.19
N PHE A 193 -21.87 17.47 11.99
CA PHE A 193 -21.78 16.07 11.61
C PHE A 193 -20.56 15.34 12.19
N ASN A 194 -19.53 16.06 12.62
CA ASN A 194 -18.44 15.47 13.40
C ASN A 194 -18.93 15.04 14.79
N LYS A 195 -19.86 15.77 15.41
CA LYS A 195 -20.50 15.32 16.66
C LYS A 195 -21.31 14.04 16.45
N VAL A 196 -22.14 13.99 15.39
CA VAL A 196 -22.91 12.78 15.05
C VAL A 196 -21.99 11.57 14.82
N LYS A 197 -20.88 11.74 14.09
CA LYS A 197 -19.89 10.68 13.88
C LYS A 197 -19.24 10.22 15.17
N LYS A 198 -18.86 11.15 16.05
CA LYS A 198 -18.28 10.84 17.36
C LYS A 198 -19.26 10.09 18.25
N ASP A 199 -20.51 10.50 18.25
CA ASP A 199 -21.56 9.81 19.01
C ASP A 199 -21.78 8.40 18.47
N LEU A 200 -21.74 8.15 17.16
CA LEU A 200 -21.83 6.78 16.64
C LEU A 200 -20.69 5.86 17.09
N ILE A 201 -19.50 6.41 17.38
CA ILE A 201 -18.31 5.64 17.77
C ILE A 201 -17.98 5.73 19.27
N SER A 202 -18.97 6.12 20.09
CA SER A 202 -18.91 6.07 21.55
C SER A 202 -20.23 5.48 22.07
N PHE A 203 -20.22 4.89 23.27
CA PHE A 203 -21.45 4.51 23.97
C PHE A 203 -21.88 5.54 25.03
N ASP A 204 -21.14 6.63 25.18
CA ASP A 204 -21.46 7.75 26.08
C ASP A 204 -22.77 8.47 25.66
N GLU A 205 -23.21 9.37 26.54
CA GLU A 205 -24.28 10.32 26.27
C GLU A 205 -24.01 11.12 24.98
N PRO A 206 -24.95 11.17 24.03
CA PRO A 206 -24.75 11.86 22.75
C PRO A 206 -24.53 13.37 22.92
N LYS A 207 -23.50 13.90 22.25
CA LYS A 207 -23.12 15.33 22.27
C LYS A 207 -23.67 16.11 21.08
N SER A 208 -24.21 15.42 20.09
CA SER A 208 -24.91 16.01 18.94
C SER A 208 -26.29 16.54 19.35
N ALA A 209 -26.97 17.25 18.45
CA ALA A 209 -28.31 17.76 18.70
C ALA A 209 -29.32 16.62 18.90
N GLU A 210 -30.31 16.80 19.78
CA GLU A 210 -31.31 15.79 20.18
C GLU A 210 -32.03 15.12 18.99
N LYS A 211 -32.26 15.88 17.91
CA LYS A 211 -32.84 15.38 16.65
C LYS A 211 -32.10 14.18 16.04
N TYR A 212 -30.85 13.94 16.43
CA TYR A 212 -30.04 12.81 15.95
C TYR A 212 -30.02 11.62 16.90
N HIS A 213 -30.40 11.78 18.16
CA HIS A 213 -30.14 10.79 19.21
C HIS A 213 -30.89 9.47 18.97
N SER A 214 -32.16 9.54 18.54
CA SER A 214 -32.94 8.34 18.21
C SER A 214 -32.27 7.53 17.10
N TRP A 215 -31.89 8.21 16.01
CA TRP A 215 -31.20 7.58 14.88
C TRP A 215 -29.84 7.00 15.31
N ILE A 216 -29.06 7.72 16.12
CA ILE A 216 -27.76 7.22 16.62
C ILE A 216 -27.95 5.92 17.42
N ARG A 217 -28.93 5.86 18.34
CA ARG A 217 -29.19 4.67 19.15
C ARG A 217 -29.58 3.46 18.29
N GLU A 218 -30.47 3.66 17.33
CA GLU A 218 -30.88 2.63 16.37
C GLU A 218 -29.69 2.15 15.51
N GLN A 219 -28.86 3.07 15.03
CA GLN A 219 -27.72 2.69 14.21
C GLN A 219 -26.63 1.95 14.99
N ARG A 220 -26.42 2.29 16.27
CA ARG A 220 -25.47 1.57 17.14
C ARG A 220 -25.86 0.10 17.30
N THR A 221 -27.15 -0.24 17.42
CA THR A 221 -27.58 -1.65 17.55
C THR A 221 -27.36 -2.44 16.27
N LEU A 222 -27.56 -1.82 15.10
CA LEU A 222 -27.32 -2.45 13.80
C LEU A 222 -25.82 -2.60 13.49
N LEU A 223 -25.01 -1.61 13.87
CA LEU A 223 -23.57 -1.63 13.65
C LEU A 223 -22.85 -2.55 14.64
N TYR A 224 -23.29 -2.60 15.90
CA TYR A 224 -22.60 -3.28 16.99
C TYR A 224 -23.54 -4.21 17.77
N PRO A 225 -24.17 -5.21 17.12
CA PRO A 225 -25.24 -6.01 17.73
C PRO A 225 -24.83 -6.73 19.02
N ASN A 226 -23.55 -7.05 19.17
CA ASN A 226 -23.00 -7.78 20.32
C ASN A 226 -22.11 -6.91 21.22
N LYS A 227 -22.21 -5.57 21.16
CA LYS A 227 -21.38 -4.68 21.99
C LYS A 227 -22.22 -3.65 22.74
N SER A 228 -21.97 -3.54 24.04
CA SER A 228 -22.49 -2.48 24.92
C SER A 228 -21.42 -1.45 25.31
N MET A 229 -20.15 -1.79 25.13
CA MET A 229 -18.98 -0.92 25.31
C MET A 229 -17.88 -1.31 24.32
N PHE A 230 -16.91 -0.42 24.11
CA PHE A 230 -15.69 -0.73 23.36
C PHE A 230 -14.54 -1.03 24.32
N ASP A 231 -13.62 -1.93 23.95
CA ASP A 231 -12.39 -2.13 24.72
C ASP A 231 -11.66 -0.81 24.96
N ASN A 232 -11.31 -0.54 26.22
CA ASN A 232 -10.68 0.71 26.68
C ASN A 232 -11.47 1.99 26.30
N ASP A 233 -12.80 1.89 26.19
CA ASP A 233 -13.69 2.98 25.79
C ASP A 233 -13.28 3.61 24.45
N ASN A 234 -12.66 2.83 23.58
CA ASN A 234 -12.05 3.33 22.36
C ASN A 234 -12.22 2.37 21.19
N ILE A 235 -13.09 2.75 20.25
CA ILE A 235 -13.35 1.98 19.04
C ILE A 235 -12.07 1.64 18.24
N TYR A 236 -11.06 2.51 18.23
CA TYR A 236 -9.82 2.27 17.48
C TYR A 236 -8.95 1.20 18.14
N TYR A 237 -9.08 1.03 19.46
CA TYR A 237 -8.45 -0.06 20.17
C TYR A 237 -9.25 -1.35 19.95
N ASP A 238 -10.58 -1.30 20.13
CA ASP A 238 -11.47 -2.45 19.95
C ASP A 238 -11.41 -3.02 18.53
N LEU A 239 -11.39 -2.16 17.51
CA LEU A 239 -11.23 -2.57 16.12
C LEU A 239 -9.94 -3.36 15.87
N LYS A 240 -8.89 -3.16 16.69
CA LYS A 240 -7.63 -3.89 16.60
C LYS A 240 -7.61 -5.18 17.42
N SER A 241 -8.27 -5.23 18.58
CA SER A 241 -8.37 -6.44 19.40
C SER A 241 -9.42 -7.41 18.84
N ASN A 242 -10.57 -6.89 18.44
CA ASN A 242 -11.79 -7.64 18.09
C ASN A 242 -12.21 -7.39 16.63
N THR A 243 -11.26 -7.41 15.71
CA THR A 243 -11.46 -6.95 14.32
C THR A 243 -12.63 -7.61 13.59
N GLN A 244 -12.81 -8.92 13.73
CA GLN A 244 -13.83 -9.65 12.96
C GLN A 244 -15.26 -9.41 13.46
N ASP A 245 -15.46 -8.89 14.67
CA ASP A 245 -16.76 -8.47 15.17
C ASP A 245 -17.39 -7.40 14.28
N TYR A 246 -16.55 -6.59 13.60
CA TYR A 246 -16.97 -5.52 12.71
C TYR A 246 -17.29 -6.00 11.28
N LEU A 247 -17.17 -7.30 10.99
CA LEU A 247 -17.50 -7.83 9.68
C LEU A 247 -18.99 -7.66 9.38
N ILE A 248 -19.87 -7.89 10.38
CA ILE A 248 -21.31 -7.67 10.23
C ILE A 248 -21.62 -6.19 9.98
N SER A 249 -20.92 -5.28 10.67
CA SER A 249 -21.02 -3.84 10.45
C SER A 249 -20.60 -3.44 9.03
N MET A 250 -19.55 -4.07 8.49
CA MET A 250 -19.09 -3.82 7.12
C MET A 250 -20.14 -4.29 6.08
N PHE A 251 -20.79 -5.43 6.30
CA PHE A 251 -21.91 -5.88 5.46
C PHE A 251 -23.10 -4.92 5.53
N TYR A 252 -23.49 -4.50 6.74
CA TYR A 252 -24.54 -3.51 6.95
C TYR A 252 -24.26 -2.22 6.15
N LEU A 253 -23.07 -1.63 6.34
CA LEU A 253 -22.66 -0.42 5.63
C LEU A 253 -22.64 -0.61 4.11
N SER A 254 -22.15 -1.75 3.62
CA SER A 254 -22.13 -2.04 2.19
C SER A 254 -23.55 -2.11 1.62
N ARG A 255 -24.46 -2.81 2.31
CA ARG A 255 -25.88 -2.92 1.90
C ARG A 255 -26.55 -1.55 1.84
N GLN A 256 -26.31 -0.70 2.84
CA GLN A 256 -26.84 0.67 2.85
C GLN A 256 -26.33 1.51 1.67
N PHE A 257 -25.04 1.38 1.32
CA PHE A 257 -24.47 2.10 0.18
C PHE A 257 -25.05 1.61 -1.14
N GLU A 258 -25.27 0.31 -1.25
CA GLU A 258 -25.84 -0.33 -2.43
C GLU A 258 -27.30 0.08 -2.64
N LEU A 259 -28.12 0.08 -1.58
CA LEU A 259 -29.51 0.55 -1.64
C LEU A 259 -29.63 2.00 -2.13
N GLN A 260 -28.83 2.92 -1.57
CA GLN A 260 -28.82 4.31 -2.01
C GLN A 260 -28.29 4.47 -3.45
N ASN A 261 -27.33 3.63 -3.85
CA ASN A 261 -26.82 3.65 -5.20
C ASN A 261 -27.87 3.19 -6.21
N ASP A 262 -28.59 2.12 -5.89
CA ASP A 262 -29.66 1.57 -6.73
C ASP A 262 -30.84 2.56 -6.85
N GLU A 263 -31.13 3.35 -5.81
CA GLU A 263 -32.08 4.46 -5.89
C GLU A 263 -31.59 5.58 -6.84
N ILE A 264 -30.30 5.95 -6.77
CA ILE A 264 -29.72 6.94 -7.69
C ILE A 264 -29.75 6.44 -9.13
N LEU A 265 -29.44 5.17 -9.37
CA LEU A 265 -29.48 4.57 -10.71
C LEU A 265 -30.89 4.59 -11.28
N ARG A 266 -31.89 4.11 -10.53
CA ARG A 266 -33.30 4.16 -10.95
C ARG A 266 -33.76 5.58 -11.24
N ASN A 267 -33.42 6.55 -10.39
CA ASN A 267 -33.78 7.95 -10.63
C ASN A 267 -33.08 8.57 -11.84
N ASN A 268 -31.84 8.17 -12.14
CA ASN A 268 -31.12 8.60 -13.33
C ASN A 268 -31.80 8.08 -14.60
N GLU A 269 -32.20 6.80 -14.59
CA GLU A 269 -32.90 6.16 -15.71
C GLU A 269 -34.29 6.77 -15.93
N MET A 270 -35.09 6.89 -14.86
CA MET A 270 -36.47 7.40 -14.96
C MET A 270 -36.56 8.87 -15.36
N ASN A 271 -35.62 9.71 -14.92
CA ASN A 271 -35.69 11.16 -15.12
C ASN A 271 -34.65 11.70 -16.13
N ASP A 272 -33.95 10.82 -16.86
CA ASP A 272 -32.80 11.17 -17.71
C ASP A 272 -31.80 12.12 -17.01
N THR A 273 -31.53 11.85 -15.73
CA THR A 273 -30.58 12.63 -14.93
C THR A 273 -29.22 11.95 -14.85
N LYS A 274 -28.17 12.74 -14.63
CA LYS A 274 -26.78 12.26 -14.53
C LYS A 274 -26.22 12.46 -13.13
N LYS A 275 -27.00 12.12 -12.08
CA LYS A 275 -26.48 12.15 -10.71
C LYS A 275 -25.36 11.13 -10.57
N LYS A 276 -24.35 11.51 -9.81
CA LYS A 276 -23.14 10.71 -9.64
C LYS A 276 -23.42 9.49 -8.77
N GLN A 277 -23.14 8.30 -9.32
CA GLN A 277 -23.23 7.02 -8.60
C GLN A 277 -22.37 6.99 -7.32
N ILE A 278 -22.82 6.24 -6.33
CA ILE A 278 -22.08 6.00 -5.10
C ILE A 278 -21.04 4.92 -5.35
N ARG A 279 -19.78 5.25 -5.09
CA ARG A 279 -18.70 4.27 -5.16
C ARG A 279 -18.85 3.25 -4.02
N LEU A 280 -19.25 2.03 -4.35
CA LEU A 280 -19.26 0.88 -3.45
C LEU A 280 -17.83 0.43 -3.08
N PHE A 281 -17.72 -0.40 -2.06
CA PHE A 281 -16.48 -0.98 -1.54
C PHE A 281 -16.63 -2.51 -1.36
N ASN A 282 -15.52 -3.21 -1.28
CA ASN A 282 -15.52 -4.65 -1.04
C ASN A 282 -15.48 -4.91 0.46
N VAL A 283 -16.50 -5.56 1.01
CA VAL A 283 -16.54 -6.00 2.41
C VAL A 283 -15.40 -6.98 2.69
N LEU A 284 -15.21 -7.94 1.77
CA LEU A 284 -14.12 -8.89 1.78
C LEU A 284 -13.21 -8.64 0.56
N PRO A 285 -11.88 -8.63 0.72
CA PRO A 285 -10.95 -8.50 -0.39
C PRO A 285 -11.13 -9.64 -1.39
N LEU A 286 -10.89 -9.35 -2.68
CA LEU A 286 -10.93 -10.33 -3.76
C LEU A 286 -9.60 -10.33 -4.52
N ARG A 287 -9.19 -11.49 -5.06
CA ARG A 287 -8.04 -11.59 -5.96
C ARG A 287 -8.48 -11.45 -7.41
N SER A 288 -8.51 -10.23 -7.94
CA SER A 288 -8.95 -9.97 -9.32
C SER A 288 -7.90 -10.27 -10.40
N ASN A 289 -6.62 -10.27 -10.04
CA ASN A 289 -5.51 -10.42 -10.98
C ASN A 289 -5.02 -11.87 -11.04
N ILE A 290 -5.17 -12.49 -12.23
CA ILE A 290 -4.88 -13.90 -12.50
C ILE A 290 -3.41 -14.22 -12.82
N VAL A 291 -2.53 -13.21 -12.94
CA VAL A 291 -1.07 -13.45 -13.02
C VAL A 291 -0.56 -14.00 -11.70
N GLY A 292 0.16 -15.12 -11.74
CA GLY A 292 0.75 -15.77 -10.55
C GLY A 292 1.47 -14.81 -9.61
N LYS A 293 1.28 -15.02 -8.30
CA LYS A 293 1.88 -14.21 -7.22
C LYS A 293 3.04 -14.93 -6.55
N ASN A 294 3.76 -14.22 -5.70
CA ASN A 294 4.84 -14.79 -4.91
C ASN A 294 4.28 -15.72 -3.82
N ILE A 295 4.44 -17.03 -4.00
CA ILE A 295 4.13 -18.04 -2.98
C ILE A 295 5.32 -18.24 -2.04
N CYS A 296 5.05 -18.71 -0.83
CA CYS A 296 6.08 -19.09 0.14
C CYS A 296 6.48 -20.55 -0.07
N ILE A 297 7.78 -20.83 -0.16
CA ILE A 297 8.34 -22.19 -0.17
C ILE A 297 9.36 -22.28 0.96
N ASP A 298 9.09 -23.18 1.90
CA ASP A 298 9.99 -23.54 3.00
C ASP A 298 10.53 -24.98 2.82
N THR A 299 11.27 -25.48 3.81
CA THR A 299 11.83 -26.85 3.76
C THR A 299 10.75 -27.92 3.58
N CYS A 300 9.58 -27.79 4.22
CA CYS A 300 8.48 -28.74 4.04
C CYS A 300 7.92 -28.68 2.62
N GLY A 301 7.76 -27.48 2.07
CA GLY A 301 7.40 -27.27 0.66
C GLY A 301 8.39 -27.91 -0.31
N ILE A 302 9.70 -27.84 -0.04
CA ILE A 302 10.73 -28.52 -0.82
C ILE A 302 10.56 -30.04 -0.75
N ILE A 303 10.48 -30.60 0.47
CA ILE A 303 10.38 -32.05 0.67
C ILE A 303 9.15 -32.62 -0.06
N GLN A 304 8.03 -31.90 -0.03
CA GLN A 304 6.79 -32.38 -0.65
C GLN A 304 6.77 -32.25 -2.19
N ASN A 305 7.47 -31.27 -2.76
CA ASN A 305 7.32 -30.91 -4.18
C ASN A 305 8.53 -31.19 -5.07
N PHE A 306 9.74 -31.25 -4.52
CA PHE A 306 10.98 -31.22 -5.31
C PHE A 306 11.77 -32.53 -5.29
N LEU A 307 11.45 -33.47 -4.39
CA LEU A 307 12.20 -34.72 -4.25
C LEU A 307 11.79 -35.83 -5.25
N GLY A 308 10.92 -35.53 -6.21
CA GLY A 308 10.46 -36.50 -7.21
C GLY A 308 9.76 -37.70 -6.57
N ASN A 309 10.34 -38.89 -6.75
CA ASN A 309 9.82 -40.17 -6.26
C ASN A 309 10.32 -40.55 -4.85
N GLU A 310 11.20 -39.76 -4.24
CA GLU A 310 11.66 -40.04 -2.88
C GLU A 310 10.51 -39.94 -1.87
N PRO A 311 10.50 -40.81 -0.84
CA PRO A 311 9.45 -40.81 0.16
C PRO A 311 9.54 -39.55 1.03
N SER A 312 8.58 -38.64 0.84
CA SER A 312 8.55 -37.35 1.56
C SER A 312 8.25 -37.50 3.05
N TYR A 313 7.42 -38.48 3.45
CA TYR A 313 6.94 -38.63 4.83
C TYR A 313 8.07 -38.94 5.85
N PRO A 314 8.96 -39.93 5.63
CA PRO A 314 10.09 -40.17 6.53
C PRO A 314 10.99 -38.93 6.68
N ILE A 315 11.27 -38.23 5.59
CA ILE A 315 12.15 -37.05 5.58
C ILE A 315 11.53 -35.91 6.40
N LEU A 316 10.21 -35.69 6.26
CA LEU A 316 9.48 -34.67 7.04
C LEU A 316 9.59 -34.89 8.56
N GLN A 317 9.73 -36.14 9.02
CA GLN A 317 9.85 -36.47 10.44
C GLN A 317 11.27 -36.27 11.00
N THR A 318 12.31 -36.49 10.19
CA THR A 318 13.69 -36.53 10.70
C THR A 318 14.52 -35.29 10.38
N TYR A 319 14.22 -34.53 9.31
CA TYR A 319 15.10 -33.46 8.82
C TYR A 319 15.46 -32.39 9.87
N LYS A 320 14.54 -32.10 10.79
CA LYS A 320 14.77 -31.12 11.87
C LYS A 320 15.77 -31.64 12.89
N LYS A 321 15.62 -32.90 13.31
CA LYS A 321 16.49 -33.55 14.31
C LYS A 321 17.90 -33.76 13.77
N GLU A 322 17.99 -34.11 12.49
CA GLU A 322 19.24 -34.35 11.78
C GLU A 322 19.88 -33.07 11.20
N ASN A 323 19.26 -31.90 11.40
CA ASN A 323 19.72 -30.60 10.88
C ASN A 323 19.99 -30.58 9.34
N LYS A 324 19.21 -31.33 8.56
CA LYS A 324 19.39 -31.49 7.09
C LYS A 324 18.95 -30.29 6.24
N TYR A 325 18.74 -29.12 6.84
CA TYR A 325 18.25 -27.93 6.15
C TYR A 325 19.17 -27.52 4.99
N PHE A 326 20.47 -27.42 5.25
CA PHE A 326 21.43 -27.01 4.23
C PHE A 326 21.47 -28.00 3.07
N ASP A 327 21.55 -29.30 3.35
CA ASP A 327 21.67 -30.34 2.33
C ASP A 327 20.44 -30.37 1.42
N LEU A 328 19.24 -30.36 2.00
CA LEU A 328 17.98 -30.35 1.25
C LEU A 328 17.89 -29.14 0.31
N TRP A 329 18.21 -27.95 0.82
CA TRP A 329 18.16 -26.72 0.02
C TRP A 329 19.27 -26.66 -1.03
N ASN A 330 20.48 -27.12 -0.69
CA ASN A 330 21.62 -27.13 -1.58
C ASN A 330 21.41 -28.11 -2.74
N ARG A 331 20.51 -29.09 -2.66
CA ARG A 331 20.15 -29.93 -3.84
C ARG A 331 19.58 -29.10 -5.00
N PHE A 332 18.78 -28.09 -4.70
CA PHE A 332 18.01 -27.34 -5.71
C PHE A 332 18.50 -25.91 -5.92
N PHE A 333 19.14 -25.31 -4.92
CA PHE A 333 19.52 -23.90 -4.93
C PHE A 333 21.03 -23.70 -4.75
N LYS A 334 21.57 -22.69 -5.42
CA LYS A 334 22.98 -22.27 -5.36
C LYS A 334 23.21 -21.44 -4.09
N LEU A 335 23.24 -22.09 -2.92
CA LEU A 335 23.37 -21.43 -1.60
C LEU A 335 24.66 -20.61 -1.44
N ASN A 336 25.66 -20.82 -2.29
CA ASN A 336 26.89 -20.03 -2.33
C ASN A 336 26.70 -18.61 -2.93
N LYS A 337 25.60 -18.33 -3.63
CA LYS A 337 25.32 -17.04 -4.27
C LYS A 337 24.99 -15.94 -3.25
N ARG A 338 25.26 -14.68 -3.64
CA ARG A 338 24.99 -13.48 -2.82
C ARG A 338 23.53 -13.41 -2.35
N THR A 339 22.59 -13.91 -3.15
CA THR A 339 21.16 -13.93 -2.81
C THR A 339 20.88 -14.64 -1.49
N PHE A 340 21.65 -15.68 -1.15
CA PHE A 340 21.54 -16.44 0.11
C PHE A 340 22.54 -15.99 1.20
N LYS A 341 23.19 -14.84 1.03
CA LYS A 341 24.15 -14.27 2.00
C LYS A 341 23.74 -12.87 2.45
N LYS A 342 23.78 -12.59 3.76
CA LYS A 342 23.38 -11.28 4.31
C LYS A 342 24.25 -10.82 5.50
N GLY A 343 25.53 -10.58 5.23
CA GLY A 343 26.48 -10.19 6.29
C GLY A 343 26.60 -11.27 7.38
N LYS A 344 27.28 -10.94 8.49
CA LYS A 344 27.52 -11.89 9.58
C LYS A 344 26.36 -11.97 10.60
N LYS A 345 25.53 -10.93 10.65
CA LYS A 345 24.46 -10.76 11.65
C LYS A 345 23.15 -11.47 11.27
N TYR A 346 23.06 -12.07 10.08
CA TYR A 346 21.82 -12.69 9.60
C TYR A 346 22.08 -14.07 8.98
N ALA A 347 21.21 -15.03 9.29
CA ALA A 347 21.19 -16.36 8.66
C ALA A 347 20.04 -16.48 7.67
N PHE A 348 20.26 -17.23 6.59
CA PHE A 348 19.18 -17.65 5.70
C PHE A 348 18.21 -18.54 6.46
N SER A 349 16.91 -18.22 6.41
CA SER A 349 15.90 -18.91 7.22
C SER A 349 15.31 -20.15 6.53
N PHE A 350 15.94 -20.64 5.46
CA PHE A 350 15.43 -21.78 4.68
C PHE A 350 13.98 -21.55 4.21
N MET A 351 13.74 -20.35 3.70
CA MET A 351 12.45 -19.91 3.18
C MET A 351 12.65 -18.91 2.04
N ILE A 352 11.93 -19.11 0.94
CA ILE A 352 11.89 -18.18 -0.18
C ILE A 352 10.45 -17.77 -0.50
N ARG A 353 10.27 -16.56 -1.02
CA ARG A 353 9.06 -16.16 -1.75
C ARG A 353 9.35 -16.06 -3.23
N THR A 354 8.59 -16.76 -4.07
CA THR A 354 8.84 -16.82 -5.52
C THR A 354 7.56 -16.79 -6.34
N ASP A 355 7.58 -16.08 -7.46
CA ASP A 355 6.51 -16.11 -8.49
C ASP A 355 6.94 -16.92 -9.71
N GLY A 356 8.05 -17.67 -9.63
CA GLY A 356 8.64 -18.41 -10.75
C GLY A 356 9.52 -17.57 -11.66
N VAL A 357 9.70 -16.27 -11.37
CA VAL A 357 10.65 -15.39 -12.08
C VAL A 357 11.56 -14.65 -11.10
N SER A 358 10.98 -14.13 -10.04
CA SER A 358 11.69 -13.49 -8.95
C SER A 358 11.77 -14.40 -7.73
N CYS A 359 12.90 -14.38 -7.04
CA CYS A 359 13.13 -15.14 -5.82
C CYS A 359 13.57 -14.18 -4.71
N CYS A 360 12.86 -14.20 -3.58
CA CYS A 360 13.19 -13.45 -2.38
C CYS A 360 13.60 -14.42 -1.28
N ALA A 361 14.88 -14.47 -0.94
CA ALA A 361 15.39 -15.25 0.19
C ALA A 361 15.15 -14.50 1.51
N LEU A 362 14.56 -15.17 2.50
CA LEU A 362 14.31 -14.62 3.83
C LEU A 362 15.49 -14.89 4.77
N PHE A 363 15.83 -13.89 5.57
CA PHE A 363 16.89 -13.95 6.56
C PHE A 363 16.38 -13.52 7.92
N ILE A 364 16.89 -14.16 8.97
CA ILE A 364 16.57 -13.85 10.37
C ILE A 364 17.83 -13.36 11.08
N ARG A 365 17.65 -12.37 11.97
CA ARG A 365 18.73 -11.81 12.79
C ARG A 365 19.25 -12.84 13.79
N LEU A 366 20.57 -12.97 13.85
CA LEU A 366 21.27 -13.76 14.86
C LEU A 366 21.70 -12.90 16.05
N GLY A 367 21.71 -13.51 17.22
CA GLY A 367 22.37 -13.00 18.42
C GLY A 367 23.88 -13.26 18.38
N THR A 368 24.58 -12.79 19.42
CA THR A 368 26.02 -13.05 19.60
C THR A 368 26.35 -14.54 19.71
N ASN A 369 25.40 -15.33 20.23
CA ASN A 369 25.48 -16.79 20.33
C ASN A 369 25.21 -17.54 19.00
N GLY A 370 25.01 -16.82 17.88
CA GLY A 370 24.71 -17.41 16.58
C GLY A 370 23.31 -18.00 16.43
N LYS A 371 22.44 -17.90 17.46
CA LYS A 371 21.05 -18.34 17.39
C LYS A 371 20.13 -17.21 16.93
N PRO A 372 18.99 -17.52 16.27
CA PRO A 372 17.99 -16.51 15.95
C PRO A 372 17.52 -15.77 17.20
N LEU A 373 17.46 -14.44 17.13
CA LEU A 373 16.91 -13.64 18.24
C LEU A 373 15.39 -13.86 18.38
N PRO A 374 14.81 -13.67 19.56
CA PRO A 374 13.36 -13.67 19.70
C PRO A 374 12.76 -12.45 19.02
N LYS A 375 11.55 -12.62 18.50
CA LYS A 375 10.79 -11.53 17.89
C LYS A 375 10.09 -10.71 18.99
N THR A 376 10.58 -9.51 19.29
CA THR A 376 9.96 -8.57 20.25
C THR A 376 9.13 -7.49 19.53
N ARG A 377 8.24 -6.79 20.27
CA ARG A 377 7.43 -5.69 19.71
C ARG A 377 8.29 -4.53 19.18
N GLU A 378 9.38 -4.22 19.87
CA GLU A 378 10.34 -3.17 19.48
C GLU A 378 11.04 -3.54 18.16
N ASN A 379 11.54 -4.77 18.05
CA ASN A 379 12.20 -5.25 16.83
C ASN A 379 11.22 -5.59 15.68
N LYS A 380 9.90 -5.61 15.96
CA LYS A 380 8.82 -5.76 14.97
C LYS A 380 8.49 -4.44 14.24
N LYS A 381 8.83 -3.29 14.84
CA LYS A 381 8.43 -1.95 14.37
C LYS A 381 9.40 -1.27 13.38
N CYS A 382 10.46 -1.92 12.92
CA CYS A 382 11.54 -1.27 12.14
C CYS A 382 11.20 -0.83 10.69
N CYS A 383 9.92 -0.85 10.28
CA CYS A 383 9.44 -0.09 9.11
C CYS A 383 8.89 1.30 9.48
N GLU A 384 8.70 1.60 10.77
CA GLU A 384 8.55 2.97 11.27
C GLU A 384 9.92 3.66 11.14
N GLU A 385 9.87 4.86 10.57
CA GLU A 385 11.04 5.66 10.28
C GLU A 385 11.87 5.87 11.55
N VAL A 386 13.20 5.69 11.47
CA VAL A 386 14.09 6.33 12.44
C VAL A 386 13.75 7.81 12.39
N ASN A 387 13.16 8.35 13.47
CA ASN A 387 12.79 9.76 13.57
C ASN A 387 13.93 10.59 12.96
N THR A 388 13.64 11.29 11.88
CA THR A 388 14.62 12.18 11.27
C THR A 388 14.56 13.47 12.04
N ASP A 389 15.62 13.78 12.77
CA ASP A 389 15.67 14.99 13.58
C ASP A 389 15.61 16.24 12.70
N TYR A 390 14.95 17.26 13.24
CA TYR A 390 14.97 18.60 12.67
C TYR A 390 16.32 19.23 12.98
N ILE A 391 16.97 19.84 11.99
CA ILE A 391 18.26 20.50 12.18
C ILE A 391 18.17 21.61 13.23
N GLU A 392 17.00 22.25 13.39
CA GLU A 392 16.70 23.22 14.44
C GLU A 392 16.81 22.65 15.87
N LYS A 393 16.69 21.33 16.04
CA LYS A 393 16.66 20.64 17.33
C LYS A 393 17.92 19.81 17.60
N THR A 394 18.84 19.78 16.64
CA THR A 394 20.09 19.02 16.73
C THR A 394 21.19 19.90 17.34
N GLU A 395 21.99 19.33 18.22
CA GLU A 395 23.20 19.99 18.71
C GLU A 395 24.22 20.12 17.57
N ILE A 396 24.63 21.36 17.26
CA ILE A 396 25.54 21.66 16.15
C ILE A 396 26.99 21.52 16.63
N THR A 397 27.57 20.33 16.42
CA THR A 397 28.97 20.02 16.72
C THR A 397 29.94 20.65 15.72
N ASP A 398 31.22 20.78 16.10
CA ASP A 398 32.27 21.26 15.19
C ASP A 398 32.42 20.40 13.94
N GLU A 399 32.23 19.08 14.09
CA GLU A 399 32.20 18.15 12.97
C GLU A 399 31.11 18.53 11.95
N LEU A 400 29.89 18.84 12.42
CA LEU A 400 28.80 19.27 11.55
C LEU A 400 29.09 20.62 10.89
N ARG A 401 29.72 21.57 11.60
CA ARG A 401 30.08 22.90 11.08
C ARG A 401 31.06 22.81 9.91
N ASN A 402 31.95 21.83 9.92
CA ASN A 402 32.96 21.63 8.88
C ASN A 402 32.43 20.86 7.65
N MET A 403 31.21 20.31 7.72
CA MET A 403 30.60 19.60 6.60
C MET A 403 29.85 20.54 5.65
N LYS A 404 29.86 20.21 4.36
CA LYS A 404 29.11 20.92 3.33
C LYS A 404 27.60 20.71 3.51
N VAL A 405 26.86 21.81 3.62
CA VAL A 405 25.40 21.79 3.75
C VAL A 405 24.74 21.73 2.37
N VAL A 406 24.00 20.65 2.11
CA VAL A 406 23.12 20.55 0.95
C VAL A 406 21.67 20.58 1.40
N CYS A 407 20.90 21.57 0.93
CA CYS A 407 19.47 21.67 1.16
C CYS A 407 18.69 21.05 -0.01
N ILE A 408 17.56 20.41 0.30
CA ILE A 408 16.74 19.67 -0.67
C ILE A 408 15.27 20.06 -0.52
N ASP A 409 14.68 20.52 -1.63
CA ASP A 409 13.25 20.75 -1.78
C ASP A 409 12.60 19.52 -2.46
N PRO A 410 11.78 18.74 -1.74
CA PRO A 410 11.01 17.65 -2.33
C PRO A 410 9.76 18.16 -3.05
N ASN A 411 9.64 17.86 -4.35
CA ASN A 411 8.50 18.31 -5.14
C ASN A 411 7.90 17.19 -6.01
N MET A 412 6.84 17.50 -6.76
CA MET A 412 6.08 16.55 -7.58
C MET A 412 6.72 16.25 -8.94
N SER A 413 7.32 17.27 -9.57
CA SER A 413 7.95 17.15 -10.89
C SER A 413 9.43 16.85 -10.75
N ASP A 414 10.16 17.73 -10.07
CA ASP A 414 11.51 17.47 -9.61
C ASP A 414 11.38 16.79 -8.25
N LEU A 415 11.50 15.46 -8.23
CA LEU A 415 11.25 14.65 -7.04
C LEU A 415 12.17 15.07 -5.87
N ILE A 416 13.38 15.51 -6.21
CA ILE A 416 14.24 16.30 -5.34
C ILE A 416 14.92 17.40 -6.18
N TYR A 417 14.95 18.61 -5.64
CA TYR A 417 15.78 19.71 -6.12
C TYR A 417 16.76 20.10 -5.01
N CYS A 418 18.06 19.95 -5.27
CA CYS A 418 19.11 20.16 -4.29
C CYS A 418 19.91 21.43 -4.62
N GLY A 419 20.41 22.09 -3.58
CA GLY A 419 21.39 23.16 -3.74
C GLY A 419 22.32 23.32 -2.54
N SER A 420 23.52 23.79 -2.86
CA SER A 420 24.58 24.16 -1.91
C SER A 420 25.36 25.31 -2.52
N LYS A 421 25.85 26.24 -1.68
CA LYS A 421 26.84 27.21 -2.12
C LYS A 421 28.22 26.55 -2.20
N ASP A 422 29.01 26.93 -3.19
CA ASP A 422 30.44 26.62 -3.23
C ASP A 422 31.25 27.67 -2.45
N GLU A 423 32.59 27.52 -2.44
CA GLU A 423 33.51 28.41 -1.74
C GLU A 423 33.42 29.86 -2.23
N THR A 424 33.02 30.07 -3.49
CA THR A 424 32.81 31.41 -4.07
C THR A 424 31.43 32.01 -3.74
N GLY A 425 30.60 31.27 -2.99
CA GLY A 425 29.22 31.65 -2.67
C GLY A 425 28.21 31.38 -3.80
N LYS A 426 28.64 30.79 -4.92
CA LYS A 426 27.78 30.48 -6.07
C LYS A 426 26.95 29.24 -5.80
N LEU A 427 25.66 29.30 -6.15
CA LEU A 427 24.74 28.17 -5.94
C LEU A 427 25.00 27.07 -6.97
N GLN A 428 25.43 25.91 -6.49
CA GLN A 428 25.48 24.66 -7.23
C GLN A 428 24.17 23.90 -7.02
N THR A 429 23.55 23.44 -8.11
CA THR A 429 22.26 22.73 -8.06
C THR A 429 22.35 21.32 -8.63
N PHE A 430 21.48 20.43 -8.15
CA PHE A 430 21.27 19.09 -8.69
C PHE A 430 19.77 18.77 -8.65
N ARG A 431 19.25 18.03 -9.62
CA ARG A 431 17.85 17.61 -9.64
C ARG A 431 17.72 16.16 -10.03
N TYR A 432 16.74 15.48 -9.43
CA TYR A 432 16.30 14.16 -9.86
C TYR A 432 14.81 14.22 -10.15
N THR A 433 14.46 14.00 -11.42
CA THR A 433 13.12 14.32 -11.93
C THR A 433 12.24 13.10 -12.05
N GLN A 434 10.93 13.32 -11.99
CA GLN A 434 9.91 12.34 -12.26
C GLN A 434 10.10 11.68 -13.64
N ASN A 435 10.38 12.49 -14.68
CA ASN A 435 10.53 11.99 -16.04
C ASN A 435 11.78 11.13 -16.19
N GLN A 436 12.90 11.54 -15.56
CA GLN A 436 14.11 10.72 -15.48
C GLN A 436 13.80 9.37 -14.85
N ARG A 437 13.17 9.36 -13.66
CA ARG A 437 12.79 8.12 -12.96
C ARG A 437 11.88 7.24 -13.80
N ARG A 438 10.88 7.81 -14.49
CA ARG A 438 9.96 7.08 -15.37
C ARG A 438 10.66 6.42 -16.55
N ILE A 439 11.66 7.07 -17.15
CA ILE A 439 12.47 6.52 -18.24
C ILE A 439 13.39 5.42 -17.71
N GLU A 440 14.14 5.70 -16.65
CA GLU A 440 15.12 4.78 -16.08
C GLU A 440 14.47 3.49 -15.54
N THR A 441 13.28 3.59 -14.94
CA THR A 441 12.49 2.43 -14.47
C THR A 441 11.81 1.63 -15.59
N ARG A 442 11.66 2.23 -16.78
CA ARG A 442 10.98 1.66 -17.96
C ARG A 442 9.49 1.32 -17.75
N MET A 443 8.84 1.87 -16.71
CA MET A 443 7.43 1.56 -16.39
C MET A 443 6.49 1.81 -17.58
N LYS A 444 6.64 2.95 -18.27
CA LYS A 444 5.83 3.27 -19.46
C LYS A 444 6.07 2.30 -20.62
N LYS A 445 7.32 1.89 -20.84
CA LYS A 445 7.66 0.90 -21.87
C LYS A 445 6.94 -0.42 -21.61
N TYR A 446 7.00 -0.94 -20.38
CA TYR A 446 6.33 -2.18 -20.01
C TYR A 446 4.80 -2.06 -20.10
N SER A 447 4.24 -0.90 -19.76
CA SER A 447 2.80 -0.65 -19.91
C SER A 447 2.36 -0.69 -21.38
N LYS A 448 3.13 -0.06 -22.28
CA LYS A 448 2.83 -0.09 -23.72
C LYS A 448 2.91 -1.49 -24.30
N ILE A 449 3.88 -2.30 -23.86
CA ILE A 449 3.99 -3.69 -24.32
C ILE A 449 2.77 -4.50 -23.87
N ARG A 450 2.35 -4.39 -22.60
CA ARG A 450 1.13 -5.07 -22.12
C ARG A 450 -0.13 -4.64 -22.88
N ASP A 451 -0.30 -3.33 -23.09
CA ASP A 451 -1.44 -2.77 -23.83
C ASP A 451 -1.46 -3.26 -25.29
N LYS A 452 -0.28 -3.33 -25.94
CA LYS A 452 -0.12 -3.88 -27.28
C LYS A 452 -0.55 -5.35 -27.32
N VAL A 453 0.02 -6.19 -26.45
CA VAL A 453 -0.32 -7.62 -26.35
C VAL A 453 -1.81 -7.81 -26.09
N SER A 454 -2.42 -7.03 -25.19
CA SER A 454 -3.85 -7.14 -24.89
C SER A 454 -4.78 -6.80 -26.05
N LYS A 455 -4.31 -6.02 -27.03
CA LYS A 455 -5.08 -5.61 -28.21
C LYS A 455 -4.84 -6.49 -29.43
N GLU A 456 -3.70 -7.17 -29.48
CA GLU A 456 -3.29 -7.96 -30.66
C GLU A 456 -3.46 -9.47 -30.44
N THR A 457 -3.42 -9.96 -29.20
CA THR A 457 -3.67 -11.37 -28.91
C THR A 457 -5.17 -11.65 -28.95
N ILE A 458 -5.56 -12.60 -29.80
CA ILE A 458 -6.94 -13.03 -30.00
C ILE A 458 -7.12 -14.43 -29.42
N ILE A 459 -8.19 -14.64 -28.66
CA ILE A 459 -8.66 -15.92 -28.12
C ILE A 459 -10.15 -15.98 -28.44
N GLU A 460 -10.61 -17.05 -29.11
CA GLU A 460 -12.03 -17.21 -29.46
C GLU A 460 -12.61 -15.96 -30.17
N GLU A 461 -11.91 -15.47 -31.20
CA GLU A 461 -12.29 -14.30 -32.01
C GLU A 461 -12.30 -12.94 -31.30
N GLN A 462 -12.10 -12.90 -29.98
CA GLN A 462 -12.01 -11.68 -29.20
C GLN A 462 -10.57 -11.36 -28.78
N THR A 463 -10.23 -10.09 -28.73
CA THR A 463 -8.97 -9.64 -28.11
C THR A 463 -9.03 -9.85 -26.59
N ILE A 464 -7.88 -10.03 -25.96
CA ILE A 464 -7.79 -10.11 -24.48
C ILE A 464 -8.51 -8.93 -23.81
N LYS A 465 -8.39 -7.73 -24.38
CA LYS A 465 -9.03 -6.53 -23.85
C LYS A 465 -10.55 -6.58 -23.94
N GLU A 466 -11.11 -7.16 -24.99
CA GLU A 466 -12.56 -7.34 -25.14
C GLU A 466 -13.08 -8.34 -24.11
N ILE A 467 -12.41 -9.49 -23.96
CA ILE A 467 -12.74 -10.50 -22.94
C ILE A 467 -12.71 -9.88 -21.52
N GLU A 468 -11.70 -9.06 -21.21
CA GLU A 468 -11.65 -8.37 -19.91
C GLU A 468 -12.78 -7.35 -19.70
N THR A 469 -13.31 -6.79 -20.79
CA THR A 469 -14.34 -5.75 -20.77
C THR A 469 -15.72 -6.34 -20.44
N GLU A 470 -15.96 -7.63 -20.68
CA GLU A 470 -17.18 -8.36 -20.30
C GLU A 470 -17.51 -8.20 -18.80
N LEU A 471 -16.49 -8.15 -17.94
CA LEU A 471 -16.68 -7.98 -16.50
C LEU A 471 -17.13 -6.59 -16.07
N ASN A 472 -17.21 -5.60 -16.96
CA ASN A 472 -17.65 -4.25 -16.61
C ASN A 472 -19.15 -4.16 -16.34
N GLU A 473 -19.93 -5.11 -16.85
CA GLU A 473 -21.37 -5.21 -16.61
C GLU A 473 -21.69 -5.72 -15.19
N TYR A 474 -20.72 -6.38 -14.56
CA TYR A 474 -20.88 -7.02 -13.27
C TYR A 474 -20.16 -6.27 -12.16
N ASN A 475 -20.72 -6.28 -10.96
CA ASN A 475 -20.16 -5.55 -9.83
C ASN A 475 -19.57 -6.47 -8.78
N SER A 476 -18.25 -6.67 -8.83
CA SER A 476 -17.49 -7.43 -7.81
C SER A 476 -17.69 -6.96 -6.37
N LYS A 477 -18.20 -5.75 -6.14
CA LYS A 477 -18.38 -5.12 -4.83
C LYS A 477 -19.80 -5.23 -4.28
N THR A 478 -20.72 -5.77 -5.06
CA THR A 478 -22.08 -6.02 -4.58
C THR A 478 -22.06 -6.92 -3.36
N THR A 479 -23.04 -6.70 -2.49
CA THR A 479 -23.43 -7.55 -1.38
C THR A 479 -24.78 -8.23 -1.61
N ASN A 480 -25.40 -8.01 -2.77
CA ASN A 480 -26.54 -8.80 -3.22
C ASN A 480 -26.07 -10.19 -3.67
N TYR A 481 -26.71 -11.22 -3.13
CA TYR A 481 -26.33 -12.61 -3.39
C TYR A 481 -26.36 -12.97 -4.87
N GLU A 482 -27.47 -12.71 -5.57
CA GLU A 482 -27.63 -13.04 -6.99
C GLU A 482 -26.65 -12.24 -7.87
N LYS A 483 -26.56 -10.92 -7.68
CA LYS A 483 -25.61 -10.07 -8.42
C LYS A 483 -24.16 -10.52 -8.22
N PHE A 484 -23.80 -11.00 -7.02
CA PHE A 484 -22.44 -11.50 -6.75
C PHE A 484 -22.22 -12.90 -7.33
N LYS A 485 -23.24 -13.77 -7.31
CA LYS A 485 -23.19 -15.10 -7.93
C LYS A 485 -23.00 -14.98 -9.45
N GLU A 486 -23.74 -14.10 -10.11
CA GLU A 486 -23.56 -13.77 -11.53
C GLU A 486 -22.15 -13.26 -11.83
N TYR A 487 -21.63 -12.34 -11.00
CA TYR A 487 -20.24 -11.90 -11.11
C TYR A 487 -19.25 -13.08 -11.01
N CYS A 488 -19.47 -14.03 -10.08
CA CYS A 488 -18.61 -15.20 -9.94
C CYS A 488 -18.64 -16.09 -11.19
N ILE A 489 -19.82 -16.37 -11.75
CA ILE A 489 -20.01 -17.14 -12.99
C ILE A 489 -19.17 -16.52 -14.12
N GLU A 490 -19.41 -15.25 -14.43
CA GLU A 490 -18.70 -14.58 -15.53
C GLU A 490 -17.21 -14.41 -15.25
N LYS A 491 -16.84 -14.14 -13.99
CA LYS A 491 -15.44 -14.06 -13.61
C LYS A 491 -14.72 -15.39 -13.83
N ASN A 492 -15.35 -16.52 -13.54
CA ASN A 492 -14.76 -17.83 -13.73
C ASN A 492 -14.64 -18.19 -15.21
N LYS A 493 -15.63 -17.87 -16.04
CA LYS A 493 -15.56 -17.98 -17.51
C LYS A 493 -14.41 -17.17 -18.10
N VAL A 494 -14.34 -15.86 -17.78
CA VAL A 494 -13.27 -14.97 -18.23
C VAL A 494 -11.90 -15.46 -17.75
N ASN A 495 -11.79 -15.90 -16.49
CA ASN A 495 -10.54 -16.41 -15.97
C ASN A 495 -10.10 -17.69 -16.71
N PHE A 496 -11.02 -18.63 -16.96
CA PHE A 496 -10.73 -19.87 -17.69
C PHE A 496 -10.10 -19.59 -19.06
N LYS A 497 -10.69 -18.67 -19.84
CA LYS A 497 -10.16 -18.25 -21.14
C LYS A 497 -8.77 -17.59 -21.04
N LEU A 498 -8.55 -16.78 -20.00
CA LEU A 498 -7.38 -15.91 -19.90
C LEU A 498 -6.21 -16.50 -19.09
N PHE A 499 -6.40 -17.61 -18.37
CA PHE A 499 -5.36 -18.14 -17.48
C PHE A 499 -4.07 -18.42 -18.23
N ASP A 500 -4.12 -19.16 -19.33
CA ASP A 500 -2.93 -19.55 -20.10
C ASP A 500 -2.21 -18.33 -20.67
N HIS A 501 -2.95 -17.34 -21.16
CA HIS A 501 -2.39 -16.07 -21.60
C HIS A 501 -1.57 -15.39 -20.49
N TYR A 502 -2.09 -15.35 -19.26
CA TYR A 502 -1.45 -14.65 -18.15
C TYR A 502 -0.36 -15.46 -17.43
N GLN A 503 -0.15 -16.72 -17.81
CA GLN A 503 1.01 -17.51 -17.38
C GLN A 503 2.33 -17.05 -18.02
N GLN A 504 2.26 -16.28 -19.13
CA GLN A 504 3.43 -15.78 -19.84
C GLN A 504 4.42 -15.04 -18.93
N GLU A 505 5.71 -15.39 -19.04
CA GLU A 505 6.77 -14.96 -18.12
C GLU A 505 6.90 -13.43 -18.03
N PHE A 506 6.66 -12.71 -19.14
CA PHE A 506 6.93 -11.28 -19.23
C PHE A 506 6.11 -10.46 -18.22
N TYR A 507 4.91 -10.91 -17.86
CA TYR A 507 4.06 -10.24 -16.86
C TYR A 507 4.74 -10.14 -15.49
N LYS A 508 5.45 -11.21 -15.09
CA LYS A 508 6.21 -11.29 -13.84
C LYS A 508 7.59 -10.66 -13.99
N LYS A 509 8.26 -10.90 -15.13
CA LYS A 509 9.58 -10.33 -15.48
C LYS A 509 9.58 -8.80 -15.49
N PHE A 510 8.54 -8.15 -16.00
CA PHE A 510 8.45 -6.69 -16.00
C PHE A 510 8.38 -6.10 -14.58
N LYS A 511 7.78 -6.81 -13.62
CA LYS A 511 7.77 -6.39 -12.21
C LYS A 511 9.18 -6.47 -11.61
N LEU A 512 9.88 -7.59 -11.83
CA LEU A 512 11.26 -7.76 -11.37
C LEU A 512 12.19 -6.71 -12.01
N ASN A 513 12.08 -6.48 -13.32
CA ASN A 513 12.88 -5.48 -14.02
C ASN A 513 12.61 -4.07 -13.49
N SER A 514 11.35 -3.72 -13.24
CA SER A 514 11.00 -2.40 -12.68
C SER A 514 11.61 -2.20 -11.29
N PHE A 515 11.62 -3.24 -10.46
CA PHE A 515 12.29 -3.23 -9.15
C PHE A 515 13.80 -3.01 -9.30
N THR A 516 14.47 -3.82 -10.13
CA THR A 516 15.92 -3.72 -10.38
C THR A 516 16.31 -2.37 -10.98
N ASN A 517 15.52 -1.86 -11.94
CA ASN A 517 15.77 -0.57 -12.57
C ASN A 517 15.55 0.60 -11.59
N SER A 518 14.59 0.48 -10.66
CA SER A 518 14.40 1.48 -9.61
C SER A 518 15.64 1.57 -8.70
N GLN A 519 16.18 0.42 -8.28
CA GLN A 519 17.42 0.40 -7.50
C GLN A 519 18.61 0.98 -8.26
N LYS A 520 18.73 0.69 -9.57
CA LYS A 520 19.77 1.28 -10.43
C LYS A 520 19.64 2.79 -10.56
N SER A 521 18.42 3.28 -10.77
CA SER A 521 18.11 4.71 -10.86
C SER A 521 18.45 5.44 -9.56
N GLU A 522 18.05 4.88 -8.42
CA GLU A 522 18.34 5.43 -7.08
C GLU A 522 19.84 5.41 -6.78
N ARG A 523 20.56 4.35 -7.14
CA ARG A 523 22.03 4.29 -6.99
C ARG A 523 22.72 5.33 -7.87
N LYS A 524 22.30 5.48 -9.13
CA LYS A 524 22.82 6.50 -10.05
C LYS A 524 22.58 7.91 -9.52
N MET A 525 21.39 8.17 -8.94
CA MET A 525 21.08 9.44 -8.29
C MET A 525 22.07 9.73 -7.14
N ILE A 526 22.30 8.77 -6.24
CA ILE A 526 23.27 8.93 -5.14
C ILE A 526 24.70 9.14 -5.66
N THR A 527 25.13 8.37 -6.66
CA THR A 527 26.47 8.56 -7.27
C THR A 527 26.63 9.95 -7.87
N ASN A 528 25.61 10.45 -8.58
CA ASN A 528 25.66 11.78 -9.17
C ASN A 528 25.60 12.88 -8.12
N PHE A 529 24.80 12.70 -7.06
CA PHE A 529 24.77 13.59 -5.90
C PHE A 529 26.16 13.67 -5.25
N SER A 530 26.79 12.51 -4.99
CA SER A 530 28.11 12.45 -4.37
C SER A 530 29.19 13.10 -5.22
N LYS A 531 29.18 12.87 -6.54
CA LYS A 531 30.07 13.56 -7.48
C LYS A 531 29.90 15.08 -7.48
N LYS A 532 28.69 15.57 -7.19
CA LYS A 532 28.37 17.00 -7.23
C LYS A 532 28.68 17.70 -5.91
N PHE A 533 28.39 17.06 -4.78
CA PHE A 533 28.44 17.70 -3.47
C PHE A 533 29.49 17.13 -2.51
N GLY A 534 29.95 15.89 -2.69
CA GLY A 534 30.98 15.28 -1.84
C GLY A 534 30.61 13.88 -1.33
N SER A 535 31.51 13.26 -0.57
CA SER A 535 31.24 12.00 0.13
C SER A 535 30.33 12.23 1.35
N PRO A 536 29.72 11.17 1.90
CA PRO A 536 28.92 11.27 3.13
C PRO A 536 29.68 11.78 4.35
N GLU A 537 31.00 11.61 4.40
CA GLU A 537 31.85 12.09 5.51
C GLU A 537 31.95 13.62 5.53
N ASN A 538 31.83 14.26 4.37
CA ASN A 538 32.05 15.70 4.21
C ASN A 538 30.75 16.48 3.90
N THR A 539 29.60 15.80 3.83
CA THR A 539 28.35 16.41 3.34
C THR A 539 27.16 16.06 4.21
N ILE A 540 26.41 17.06 4.66
CA ILE A 540 25.11 16.85 5.32
C ILE A 540 23.96 17.03 4.33
N TYR A 541 22.92 16.22 4.52
CA TYR A 541 21.70 16.21 3.72
C TYR A 541 20.56 16.80 4.55
N VAL A 542 20.10 18.01 4.21
CA VAL A 542 19.00 18.70 4.91
C VAL A 542 17.80 18.80 3.98
N MET A 543 16.73 18.07 4.30
CA MET A 543 15.53 17.98 3.46
C MET A 543 14.42 18.80 4.07
N GLY A 544 13.70 19.56 3.25
CA GLY A 544 12.49 20.22 3.71
C GLY A 544 11.39 19.21 4.11
N ASP A 545 10.52 19.62 5.04
CA ASP A 545 9.53 18.77 5.70
C ASP A 545 8.20 18.62 4.93
N TYR A 546 8.13 19.04 3.66
CA TYR A 546 6.94 18.86 2.85
C TYR A 546 6.53 17.39 2.71
N ASP A 547 5.28 17.09 3.08
CA ASP A 547 4.63 15.80 2.87
C ASP A 547 3.18 16.01 2.39
N LYS A 548 2.75 15.19 1.42
CA LYS A 548 1.40 15.21 0.84
C LYS A 548 0.41 14.33 1.61
N GLY A 549 0.89 13.59 2.62
CA GLY A 549 0.07 12.61 3.33
C GLY A 549 -0.55 11.61 2.35
N SER A 550 -1.86 11.39 2.46
CA SER A 550 -2.62 10.44 1.63
C SER A 550 -3.12 11.00 0.28
N TYR A 551 -2.90 12.29 -0.02
CA TYR A 551 -3.50 12.96 -1.18
C TYR A 551 -2.53 13.14 -2.35
N HIS A 552 -2.35 12.10 -3.17
CA HIS A 552 -1.53 12.18 -4.38
C HIS A 552 -2.32 12.69 -5.60
N MET A 553 -1.70 13.55 -6.41
CA MET A 553 -2.32 14.05 -7.64
C MET A 553 -2.36 12.95 -8.72
N LYS A 554 -3.54 12.75 -9.32
CA LYS A 554 -3.73 11.78 -10.41
C LYS A 554 -2.80 12.10 -11.59
N GLY A 555 -2.07 11.10 -12.08
CA GLY A 555 -1.14 11.23 -13.22
C GLY A 555 0.26 11.73 -12.85
N VAL A 556 0.48 12.09 -11.58
CA VAL A 556 1.78 12.42 -11.01
C VAL A 556 2.31 11.22 -10.21
N GLU A 557 3.62 11.11 -10.08
CA GLU A 557 4.26 10.10 -9.25
C GLU A 557 3.98 10.49 -7.79
N PRO A 558 3.78 9.51 -6.90
CA PRO A 558 3.72 9.79 -5.47
C PRO A 558 4.98 10.53 -5.01
N VAL A 559 4.77 11.54 -4.17
CA VAL A 559 5.86 12.20 -3.44
C VAL A 559 6.38 11.21 -2.40
N ILE A 560 7.64 10.78 -2.53
CA ILE A 560 8.23 9.68 -1.75
C ILE A 560 9.27 10.19 -0.74
N CYS A 561 8.97 11.25 -0.01
CA CYS A 561 9.91 11.92 0.92
C CYS A 561 10.56 10.95 1.91
N LYS A 562 9.74 10.12 2.58
CA LYS A 562 10.19 9.06 3.50
C LYS A 562 11.22 8.12 2.86
N LYS A 563 11.00 7.78 1.58
CA LYS A 563 11.91 6.90 0.84
C LYS A 563 13.23 7.58 0.54
N PHE A 564 13.23 8.87 0.15
CA PHE A 564 14.46 9.61 -0.09
C PHE A 564 15.32 9.73 1.16
N ARG A 565 14.73 10.09 2.31
CA ARG A 565 15.46 10.11 3.59
C ARG A 565 16.13 8.76 3.88
N ARG A 566 15.39 7.66 3.70
CA ARG A 566 15.97 6.31 3.86
C ARG A 566 17.08 6.00 2.85
N ILE A 567 16.95 6.43 1.59
CA ILE A 567 17.99 6.22 0.57
C ILE A 567 19.29 6.94 0.95
N PHE A 568 19.21 8.20 1.39
CA PHE A 568 20.39 8.98 1.79
C PHE A 568 21.01 8.47 3.10
N LYS A 569 20.20 8.14 4.12
CA LYS A 569 20.69 7.47 5.34
C LYS A 569 21.40 6.15 5.03
N ASN A 570 20.82 5.30 4.17
CA ASN A 570 21.44 4.04 3.75
C ASN A 570 22.73 4.23 2.93
N ALA A 571 22.91 5.39 2.32
CA ALA A 571 24.13 5.76 1.63
C ALA A 571 25.20 6.38 2.56
N GLY A 572 24.88 6.55 3.85
CA GLY A 572 25.80 7.04 4.89
C GLY A 572 25.68 8.53 5.19
N TYR A 573 24.78 9.28 4.55
CA TYR A 573 24.67 10.73 4.77
C TYR A 573 23.97 11.05 6.08
N LYS A 574 24.53 11.98 6.87
CA LYS A 574 23.83 12.62 7.99
C LYS A 574 22.62 13.39 7.44
N THR A 575 21.43 12.92 7.80
CA THR A 575 20.17 13.34 7.18
C THR A 575 19.28 14.04 8.21
N PHE A 576 18.89 15.28 7.94
CA PHE A 576 18.05 16.11 8.81
C PHE A 576 16.83 16.66 8.06
N LEU A 577 15.83 17.09 8.82
CA LEU A 577 14.69 17.86 8.31
C LEU A 577 14.88 19.36 8.60
N VAL A 578 14.26 20.21 7.79
CA VAL A 578 14.10 21.65 8.06
C VAL A 578 12.66 22.05 7.77
N ASN A 579 12.09 22.92 8.60
CA ASN A 579 10.73 23.40 8.37
C ASN A 579 10.69 24.33 7.13
N GLU A 580 9.80 24.06 6.18
CA GLU A 580 9.68 24.81 4.91
C GLU A 580 8.76 26.05 4.98
N TYR A 581 8.33 26.48 6.17
CA TYR A 581 7.42 27.62 6.30
C TYR A 581 7.93 28.86 5.55
N LYS A 582 7.11 29.36 4.62
CA LYS A 582 7.35 30.51 3.73
C LYS A 582 8.57 30.42 2.79
N THR A 583 9.29 29.29 2.72
CA THR A 583 10.53 29.17 1.91
C THR A 583 10.29 29.37 0.42
N SER A 584 9.16 28.92 -0.13
CA SER A 584 8.81 29.13 -1.54
C SER A 584 8.03 30.42 -1.81
N MET A 585 7.55 31.09 -0.77
CA MET A 585 6.69 32.28 -0.87
C MET A 585 7.46 33.59 -0.80
N LEU A 586 8.58 33.64 -0.08
CA LEU A 586 9.37 34.87 0.08
C LEU A 586 10.56 34.89 -0.87
N CYS A 587 10.88 36.07 -1.40
CA CYS A 587 12.06 36.29 -2.20
C CYS A 587 13.34 36.04 -1.38
N ASN A 588 14.26 35.23 -1.90
CA ASN A 588 15.54 34.95 -1.23
C ASN A 588 16.54 36.12 -1.20
N CYS A 589 16.18 37.27 -1.79
CA CYS A 589 17.01 38.46 -1.81
C CYS A 589 16.43 39.59 -0.93
N CYS A 590 15.12 39.80 -0.97
CA CYS A 590 14.46 40.93 -0.30
C CYS A 590 13.34 40.53 0.67
N HIS A 591 13.06 39.23 0.82
CA HIS A 591 12.03 38.66 1.69
C HIS A 591 10.59 39.16 1.47
N ASN A 592 10.32 39.87 0.36
CA ASN A 592 8.97 40.21 -0.07
C ASN A 592 8.21 39.00 -0.62
N GLU A 593 6.87 39.04 -0.56
CA GLU A 593 6.02 37.98 -1.11
C GLU A 593 6.13 37.87 -2.64
N LEU A 594 6.11 36.61 -3.09
CA LEU A 594 6.19 36.22 -4.48
C LEU A 594 4.82 35.81 -5.02
N GLU A 595 4.59 36.12 -6.29
CA GLU A 595 3.38 35.73 -7.03
C GLU A 595 3.70 35.04 -8.36
N THR A 596 2.75 34.23 -8.83
CA THR A 596 2.77 33.70 -10.20
C THR A 596 2.26 34.76 -11.17
N PHE A 597 2.97 34.97 -12.27
CA PHE A 597 2.65 36.06 -13.21
C PHE A 597 2.64 35.63 -14.68
N LYS A 598 3.36 34.54 -15.03
CA LYS A 598 3.55 34.14 -16.42
C LYS A 598 2.52 33.09 -16.82
N GLU A 599 1.84 33.34 -17.92
CA GLU A 599 0.97 32.36 -18.57
C GLU A 599 1.65 31.77 -19.81
N ARG A 600 1.24 30.56 -20.20
CA ARG A 600 1.73 29.91 -21.42
C ARG A 600 0.66 28.98 -21.99
N PRO A 601 0.73 28.63 -23.29
CA PRO A 601 -0.07 27.54 -23.82
C PRO A 601 0.36 26.21 -23.19
N SER A 602 -0.62 25.44 -22.74
CA SER A 602 -0.41 24.13 -22.15
C SER A 602 0.11 23.16 -23.20
N LYS A 603 1.14 22.39 -22.81
CA LYS A 603 1.72 21.30 -23.61
C LYS A 603 1.12 19.94 -23.29
N LYS A 604 0.14 19.87 -22.38
CA LYS A 604 -0.48 18.61 -21.96
C LYS A 604 -1.39 18.11 -23.09
N PRO A 605 -1.36 16.81 -23.45
CA PRO A 605 -2.13 16.29 -24.58
C PRO A 605 -3.63 16.62 -24.54
N LYS A 606 -4.25 16.61 -23.35
CA LYS A 606 -5.68 16.88 -23.17
C LYS A 606 -6.08 18.35 -23.14
N ARG A 607 -5.12 19.26 -22.97
CA ARG A 607 -5.35 20.70 -22.79
C ARG A 607 -4.40 21.48 -23.69
N LYS A 608 -4.08 20.93 -24.86
CA LYS A 608 -3.01 21.47 -25.70
C LYS A 608 -3.50 22.80 -26.28
N GLY A 609 -2.73 23.87 -26.06
CA GLY A 609 -3.09 25.21 -26.53
C GLY A 609 -3.92 26.05 -25.54
N GLU A 610 -4.55 25.44 -24.53
CA GLU A 610 -5.22 26.19 -23.47
C GLU A 610 -4.21 27.00 -22.63
N THR A 611 -4.57 28.20 -22.21
CA THR A 611 -3.72 29.02 -21.34
C THR A 611 -3.58 28.38 -19.96
N GLU A 612 -2.34 28.18 -19.50
CA GLU A 612 -2.01 27.72 -18.15
C GLU A 612 -1.02 28.65 -17.45
N ILE A 613 -1.24 28.90 -16.15
CA ILE A 613 -0.31 29.65 -15.31
C ILE A 613 0.97 28.83 -15.10
N CYS A 614 2.12 29.47 -15.28
CA CYS A 614 3.43 28.89 -15.05
C CYS A 614 3.81 28.97 -13.57
N HIS A 615 3.36 27.99 -12.78
CA HIS A 615 3.61 27.96 -11.33
C HIS A 615 5.11 27.92 -10.94
N GLY A 616 5.99 27.42 -11.80
CA GLY A 616 7.43 27.31 -11.50
C GLY A 616 8.20 28.63 -11.54
N LEU A 617 7.59 29.70 -12.08
CA LEU A 617 8.20 31.03 -12.17
C LEU A 617 7.45 32.01 -11.28
N LEU A 618 8.20 32.78 -10.52
CA LEU A 618 7.70 33.72 -9.53
C LEU A 618 8.35 35.09 -9.73
N ARG A 619 7.61 36.15 -9.39
CA ARG A 619 8.14 37.52 -9.27
C ARG A 619 7.70 38.12 -7.94
N CYS A 620 8.41 39.13 -7.46
CA CYS A 620 7.95 39.91 -6.32
C CYS A 620 6.66 40.67 -6.67
N GLN A 621 5.74 40.81 -5.72
CA GLN A 621 4.49 41.57 -5.90
C GLN A 621 4.72 43.09 -5.99
N SER A 622 5.84 43.60 -5.47
CA SER A 622 6.14 45.02 -5.45
C SER A 622 6.31 45.60 -6.86
N VAL A 623 5.76 46.81 -7.10
CA VAL A 623 5.79 47.51 -8.39
C VAL A 623 7.23 47.83 -8.88
N LYS A 624 8.16 48.07 -7.94
CA LYS A 624 9.61 48.15 -8.18
C LYS A 624 10.34 47.25 -7.18
N PRO A 625 10.53 45.96 -7.48
CA PRO A 625 11.16 45.05 -6.55
C PRO A 625 12.67 45.31 -6.50
N LYS A 626 13.24 45.47 -5.30
CA LYS A 626 14.69 45.70 -5.10
C LYS A 626 15.59 44.67 -5.76
N CYS A 627 15.08 43.47 -6.05
CA CYS A 627 15.85 42.38 -6.64
C CYS A 627 15.82 42.35 -8.18
N GLU A 628 14.82 42.93 -8.86
CA GLU A 628 14.63 42.87 -10.33
C GLU A 628 14.79 41.47 -10.97
N ILE A 629 14.59 40.40 -10.19
CA ILE A 629 14.85 39.01 -10.60
C ILE A 629 13.54 38.22 -10.71
N ILE A 630 13.45 37.39 -11.77
CA ILE A 630 12.45 36.32 -11.87
C ILE A 630 13.00 35.07 -11.18
N HIS A 631 12.26 34.55 -10.22
CA HIS A 631 12.66 33.40 -9.42
C HIS A 631 12.13 32.10 -10.04
N ASN A 632 13.01 31.09 -10.15
CA ASN A 632 12.56 29.71 -10.20
C ASN A 632 12.14 29.30 -8.78
N ARG A 633 10.92 28.79 -8.62
CA ARG A 633 10.32 28.47 -7.30
C ARG A 633 11.19 27.54 -6.46
N ASP A 634 11.62 26.41 -7.03
CA ASP A 634 12.39 25.40 -6.29
C ASP A 634 13.80 25.93 -5.94
N LYS A 635 14.44 26.67 -6.86
CA LYS A 635 15.72 27.34 -6.60
C LYS A 635 15.59 28.40 -5.50
N ASN A 636 14.48 29.11 -5.43
CA ASN A 636 14.20 30.10 -4.37
C ASN A 636 14.01 29.42 -3.02
N ALA A 637 13.20 28.36 -2.97
CA ALA A 637 12.96 27.58 -1.76
C ALA A 637 14.25 27.02 -1.17
N VAL A 638 15.11 26.42 -2.00
CA VAL A 638 16.42 25.90 -1.57
C VAL A 638 17.35 26.99 -1.05
N GLN A 639 17.37 28.17 -1.68
CA GLN A 639 18.19 29.28 -1.19
C GLN A 639 17.73 29.80 0.17
N ASN A 640 16.42 29.90 0.39
CA ASN A 640 15.85 30.25 1.69
C ASN A 640 16.14 29.18 2.75
N MET A 641 16.07 27.89 2.39
CA MET A 641 16.47 26.81 3.30
C MET A 641 17.96 26.89 3.67
N LEU A 642 18.85 27.19 2.71
CA LEU A 642 20.27 27.40 3.00
C LEU A 642 20.49 28.60 3.94
N GLU A 643 19.73 29.68 3.79
CA GLU A 643 19.76 30.83 4.70
C GLU A 643 19.33 30.44 6.12
N ILE A 644 18.23 29.70 6.25
CA ILE A 644 17.74 29.17 7.53
C ILE A 644 18.81 28.31 8.20
N VAL A 645 19.36 27.31 7.49
CA VAL A 645 20.36 26.40 8.06
C VAL A 645 21.62 27.16 8.44
N ARG A 646 22.07 28.12 7.62
CA ARG A 646 23.22 28.96 7.95
C ARG A 646 22.98 29.74 9.25
N SER A 647 21.81 30.38 9.40
CA SER A 647 21.43 31.11 10.62
C SER A 647 21.42 30.23 11.86
N ILE A 648 20.94 28.99 11.74
CA ILE A 648 20.95 28.01 12.83
C ILE A 648 22.40 27.66 13.22
N PHE A 649 23.29 27.46 12.24
CA PHE A 649 24.68 27.14 12.51
C PHE A 649 25.44 28.32 13.15
N THR A 650 25.14 29.56 12.74
CA THR A 650 25.86 30.75 13.22
C THR A 650 25.30 31.32 14.53
N ILE A 651 23.98 31.42 14.65
CA ILE A 651 23.29 32.14 15.74
C ILE A 651 22.47 31.18 16.62
N GLY A 652 22.26 29.93 16.19
CA GLY A 652 21.41 28.97 16.89
C GLY A 652 19.91 29.24 16.75
N LYS A 653 19.52 30.20 15.89
CA LYS A 653 18.12 30.61 15.71
C LYS A 653 17.74 30.71 14.24
N ARG A 654 16.46 30.41 13.97
CA ARG A 654 15.82 30.58 12.67
C ARG A 654 15.52 32.06 12.42
N PRO A 655 15.67 32.58 11.18
CA PRO A 655 15.31 33.96 10.88
C PRO A 655 13.79 34.19 11.06
N ASP A 656 13.42 35.32 11.67
CA ASP A 656 12.05 35.63 12.07
C ASP A 656 11.06 35.63 10.89
N VAL A 657 11.51 36.08 9.71
CA VAL A 657 10.69 36.08 8.47
C VAL A 657 10.20 34.68 8.06
N PHE A 658 10.89 33.63 8.51
CA PHE A 658 10.54 32.23 8.27
C PHE A 658 9.93 31.54 9.51
N CYS A 659 9.60 32.28 10.56
CA CYS A 659 8.89 31.78 11.74
C CYS A 659 7.37 31.95 11.55
N ARG A 660 6.58 31.09 12.20
CA ARG A 660 5.13 31.31 12.30
C ARG A 660 4.91 32.37 13.36
N ASP A 661 4.10 33.39 13.07
CA ASP A 661 3.62 34.30 14.11
C ASP A 661 2.91 33.46 15.17
N ILE A 662 3.48 33.41 16.38
CA ILE A 662 2.78 32.88 17.54
C ILE A 662 1.79 33.99 17.92
N ASN A 663 0.62 34.00 17.29
CA ASN A 663 -0.52 34.64 17.92
C ASN A 663 -0.85 33.78 19.14
N SER A 664 -0.28 34.17 20.28
CA SER A 664 -0.60 33.69 21.62
C SER A 664 -2.09 33.82 21.90
#